data_AF-A0A956JM02-F1
#
_entry.id   AF-A0A956JM02-F1
#
_cell.length_a   1.000
_cell.length_b   1.000
_cell.length_c   1.000
_cell.angle_alpha   90.00
_cell.angle_beta   90.00
_cell.angle_gamma   90.00
#
_symmetry.space_group_name_H-M   'P 1'
#
loop_
_entity.id
_entity.type
_entity.pdbx_description
1 polymer ?
#
loop_
_entity_poly.entity_id
_entity_poly.type
_entity_poly.pdbx_seq_one_letter_code
_entity_poly.pdbx_strand_id
1 'polypeptide(L)'
;SGASGRAPSRPIRRGDDGAPGSFAVELRRGDAIVGRFAARYDLELLDFAWRELDTPTHDDVLEFGETIVVSRLLLRNAGGMPTPPRQRVRLTLAEQTWLRPHADELFIERSLAPGEAIELEGALRFDIAKPQRPEPGDPLVIAEIIAPRAEQLGVEIEGEPAAAAAFRRPYANVALERRFEARFPIENRDGIRVLRSLAPGERSKIRFTVHNISSRDLGAASESGRRVRLQLEHCGGDIDREHLLFTAADGVSHDLDDSDSPESGYLLDVDKIAAGGSFTVEGSVGFAAATEAYVGAELSFTIWLESLALDGVLEPVQERRVELRAEPEYAPGRDARVILVTHNEVTHAAYHAWSDLLERQLELSTDEWSLARYGHFDHEAATPAGEALGATLADKLVVVLNRPFNPGSTDARALPTSLLQGEDFRASVTARRTRYLVVGSDEFAMQEWLEPTALVPGGGGEHRNLRAFRRALAAEGDSRYEARAGVDFTTSFDTVAVEVTWWPWGQPSSDLLHREALALQAELCRRHPHRRYLVIHHGGEPELVGRRLGILKRWALGHLEVRRSLNLETSAAVFVRADEAAMDDPAFVTSEVVRYGLLLALPFETKLERLAALISRAAPLSEGQRQTGLLLVAVLLVDLSEEQAALRRAEGRLDDGMLERRLSYLAYLRGFPFAVPSTDDPAKHGILVELCAGLEVLARSQRSRLTWLGRQAKISRHLAACARELEDHLFADYGGSSERLDEMRARIDARRDARLAELSRGASGLMRLVWTAYLQESVLEQMQRPTPVAFEVEREIDVWRIPTERVWPSSALDHAQVHERRRQRTQAALAAAHASDREAMLVDDD
;
A
#
# COMPACT_ATOMS: atom_id res chain seq x y z
N SER A 1 30.21 18.97 -56.10
CA SER A 1 29.29 19.06 -57.26
C SER A 1 29.62 17.94 -58.22
N GLY A 2 28.65 17.08 -58.55
CA GLY A 2 28.73 16.16 -59.68
C GLY A 2 27.73 16.60 -60.76
N ALA A 3 28.17 16.67 -62.02
CA ALA A 3 27.28 16.81 -63.17
C ALA A 3 27.98 16.31 -64.44
N SER A 4 28.21 15.00 -64.51
CA SER A 4 28.08 14.18 -65.74
C SER A 4 28.40 12.73 -65.36
N GLY A 5 27.35 12.02 -64.97
CA GLY A 5 27.42 10.62 -64.59
C GLY A 5 27.66 9.72 -65.80
N ARG A 6 28.71 8.90 -65.71
CA ARG A 6 28.64 7.53 -66.21
C ARG A 6 28.61 6.62 -64.98
N ALA A 7 27.60 5.77 -64.89
CA ALA A 7 27.60 4.68 -63.92
C ALA A 7 28.83 3.79 -64.21
N PRO A 8 29.72 3.55 -63.24
CA PRO A 8 30.91 2.74 -63.48
C PRO A 8 30.49 1.30 -63.79
N SER A 9 31.04 0.75 -64.86
CA SER A 9 30.79 -0.63 -65.33
C SER A 9 31.44 -1.70 -64.45
N ARG A 10 31.97 -1.33 -63.27
CA ARG A 10 32.62 -2.21 -62.30
C ARG A 10 32.25 -1.80 -60.87
N PRO A 11 32.10 -2.76 -59.93
CA PRO A 11 31.86 -2.45 -58.52
C PRO A 11 33.01 -1.60 -57.97
N ILE A 12 32.68 -0.44 -57.39
CA ILE A 12 33.66 0.44 -56.75
C ILE A 12 34.04 -0.21 -55.42
N ARG A 13 35.32 -0.55 -55.24
CA ARG A 13 35.87 -0.99 -53.95
C ARG A 13 36.31 0.23 -53.16
N ARG A 14 36.18 0.20 -51.83
CA ARG A 14 36.85 1.19 -50.96
C ARG A 14 38.35 1.17 -51.29
N GLY A 15 38.95 2.34 -51.43
CA GLY A 15 40.40 2.45 -51.56
C GLY A 15 41.08 1.97 -50.27
N ASP A 16 42.33 1.54 -50.40
CA ASP A 16 43.15 1.15 -49.26
C ASP A 16 43.28 2.33 -48.27
N ASP A 17 43.34 2.02 -46.97
CA ASP A 17 43.63 3.03 -45.95
C ASP A 17 44.97 3.70 -46.29
N GLY A 18 45.03 5.03 -46.16
CA GLY A 18 46.28 5.76 -46.33
C GLY A 18 47.35 5.29 -45.35
N ALA A 19 48.61 5.48 -45.69
CA ALA A 19 49.72 5.20 -44.77
C ALA A 19 49.52 5.96 -43.44
N PRO A 20 49.82 5.35 -42.27
CA PRO A 20 49.73 6.04 -40.98
C PRO A 20 50.55 7.33 -41.02
N GLY A 21 49.90 8.46 -40.71
CA GLY A 21 50.59 9.75 -40.59
C GLY A 21 51.46 9.79 -39.33
N SER A 22 52.60 10.49 -39.40
CA SER A 22 53.42 10.80 -38.23
C SER A 22 53.19 12.25 -37.79
N PHE A 23 52.90 12.47 -36.50
CA PHE A 23 52.80 13.80 -35.89
C PHE A 23 54.04 14.07 -35.02
N ALA A 24 54.57 15.28 -35.04
CA ALA A 24 55.66 15.71 -34.16
C ALA A 24 55.51 17.19 -33.81
N VAL A 25 55.95 17.56 -32.60
CA VAL A 25 56.01 18.94 -32.12
C VAL A 25 57.44 19.45 -32.32
N GLU A 26 57.61 20.46 -33.17
CA GLU A 26 58.88 21.15 -33.37
C GLU A 26 58.94 22.41 -32.51
N LEU A 27 59.90 22.47 -31.59
CA LEU A 27 60.21 23.68 -30.84
C LEU A 27 61.20 24.51 -31.66
N ARG A 28 60.84 25.74 -32.00
CA ARG A 28 61.68 26.66 -32.77
C ARG A 28 62.10 27.87 -31.96
N ARG A 29 63.35 28.30 -32.11
CA ARG A 29 63.87 29.58 -31.60
C ARG A 29 64.32 30.41 -32.81
N GLY A 30 63.47 31.32 -33.27
CA GLY A 30 63.59 31.90 -34.61
C GLY A 30 63.34 30.84 -35.68
N ASP A 31 64.18 30.77 -36.70
CA ASP A 31 64.08 29.77 -37.78
C ASP A 31 64.73 28.41 -37.44
N ALA A 32 65.46 28.32 -36.32
CA ALA A 32 66.14 27.09 -35.92
C ALA A 32 65.21 26.17 -35.12
N ILE A 33 65.09 24.90 -35.55
CA ILE A 33 64.47 23.83 -34.76
C ILE A 33 65.45 23.45 -33.64
N VAL A 34 65.05 23.72 -32.40
CA VAL A 34 65.83 23.44 -31.19
C VAL A 34 65.36 22.18 -30.45
N GLY A 35 64.27 21.56 -30.91
CA GLY A 35 63.80 20.26 -30.42
C GLY A 35 62.66 19.70 -31.26
N ARG A 36 62.56 18.37 -31.35
CA ARG A 36 61.47 17.66 -32.03
C ARG A 36 60.98 16.52 -31.14
N PHE A 37 59.68 16.50 -30.87
CA PHE A 37 59.09 15.61 -29.86
C PHE A 37 57.86 14.89 -30.40
N ALA A 38 57.60 13.67 -29.93
CA ALA A 38 56.48 12.86 -30.39
C ALA A 38 55.11 13.35 -29.88
N ALA A 39 55.08 14.02 -28.72
CA ALA A 39 53.89 14.56 -28.08
C ALA A 39 54.24 15.74 -27.18
N ARG A 40 53.24 16.55 -26.81
CA ARG A 40 53.41 17.61 -25.80
C ARG A 40 53.69 17.01 -24.42
N TYR A 41 54.20 17.83 -23.50
CA TYR A 41 54.32 17.46 -22.08
C TYR A 41 52.93 17.39 -21.46
N ASP A 42 52.77 16.47 -20.52
CA ASP A 42 51.56 16.30 -19.72
C ASP A 42 51.93 15.61 -18.41
N LEU A 43 51.20 15.92 -17.34
CA LEU A 43 51.46 15.35 -16.02
C LEU A 43 50.41 14.33 -15.67
N GLU A 44 50.89 13.24 -15.07
CA GLU A 44 50.10 12.16 -14.53
C GLU A 44 50.39 12.07 -13.03
N LEU A 45 49.34 12.01 -12.22
CA LEU A 45 49.46 11.74 -10.79
C LEU A 45 49.46 10.22 -10.58
N LEU A 46 50.59 9.69 -10.12
CA LEU A 46 50.79 8.26 -9.90
C LEU A 46 50.31 7.80 -8.53
N ASP A 47 50.56 8.62 -7.50
CA ASP A 47 50.13 8.30 -6.13
C ASP A 47 50.04 9.53 -5.24
N PHE A 48 49.31 9.40 -4.13
CA PHE A 48 49.35 10.30 -2.97
C PHE A 48 48.91 9.58 -1.70
N ALA A 49 49.39 10.03 -0.55
CA ALA A 49 48.94 9.58 0.76
C ALA A 49 48.05 10.65 1.40
N TRP A 50 47.15 10.23 2.29
CA TRP A 50 46.38 11.15 3.12
C TRP A 50 46.22 10.57 4.53
N ARG A 51 46.07 11.45 5.51
CA ARG A 51 45.82 11.12 6.92
C ARG A 51 45.17 12.29 7.63
N GLU A 52 44.49 12.04 8.74
CA GLU A 52 44.07 13.10 9.66
C GLU A 52 45.31 13.86 10.17
N LEU A 53 45.14 15.15 10.47
CA LEU A 53 46.16 15.92 11.18
C LEU A 53 46.36 15.33 12.58
N ASP A 54 47.61 15.10 13.01
CA ASP A 54 47.88 14.49 14.32
C ASP A 54 47.36 15.40 15.45
N THR A 55 46.19 15.06 15.98
CA THR A 55 45.54 15.73 17.11
C THR A 55 45.55 14.85 18.35
N PRO A 56 45.47 15.43 19.56
CA PRO A 56 45.18 14.67 20.78
C PRO A 56 43.80 14.00 20.75
N THR A 57 43.00 14.13 19.70
CA THR A 57 41.66 13.54 19.52
C THR A 57 41.60 12.41 18.48
N HIS A 58 42.67 12.16 17.71
CA HIS A 58 42.74 11.10 16.68
C HIS A 58 42.19 9.74 17.14
N ASP A 59 41.10 9.26 16.54
CA ASP A 59 40.33 8.11 17.03
C ASP A 59 39.92 7.11 15.93
N ASP A 60 40.67 7.10 14.82
CA ASP A 60 40.47 6.25 13.63
C ASP A 60 39.14 6.47 12.87
N VAL A 61 38.34 7.46 13.27
CA VAL A 61 37.13 7.91 12.57
C VAL A 61 37.40 9.27 11.95
N LEU A 62 37.05 9.47 10.67
CA LEU A 62 37.08 10.82 10.11
C LEU A 62 35.79 11.54 10.45
N GLU A 63 35.90 12.60 11.22
CA GLU A 63 34.76 13.38 11.69
C GLU A 63 34.57 14.68 10.91
N PHE A 64 33.31 15.13 10.84
CA PHE A 64 32.97 16.47 10.41
C PHE A 64 33.69 17.55 11.23
N GLY A 65 34.33 18.48 10.54
CA GLY A 65 35.13 19.56 11.14
C GLY A 65 36.61 19.24 11.29
N GLU A 66 37.05 18.02 11.00
CA GLU A 66 38.47 17.67 11.02
C GLU A 66 39.24 18.17 9.81
N THR A 67 40.53 18.43 10.01
CA THR A 67 41.47 18.77 8.94
C THR A 67 42.25 17.53 8.49
N ILE A 68 42.19 17.24 7.20
CA ILE A 68 42.91 16.14 6.56
C ILE A 68 44.13 16.66 5.81
N VAL A 69 45.24 15.92 5.90
CA VAL A 69 46.53 16.24 5.28
C VAL A 69 46.78 15.29 4.10
N VAL A 70 46.90 15.84 2.90
CA VAL A 70 47.27 15.14 1.66
C VAL A 70 48.75 15.38 1.36
N SER A 71 49.54 14.32 1.27
CA SER A 71 51.01 14.37 1.14
C SER A 71 51.53 13.31 0.16
N ARG A 72 52.86 13.29 -0.08
CA ARG A 72 53.53 12.33 -0.97
C ARG A 72 52.94 12.31 -2.38
N LEU A 73 52.60 13.47 -2.93
CA LEU A 73 52.07 13.57 -4.29
C LEU A 73 53.19 13.21 -5.27
N LEU A 74 53.05 12.05 -5.92
CA LEU A 74 54.00 11.51 -6.88
C LEU A 74 53.50 11.77 -8.30
N LEU A 75 54.16 12.68 -9.02
CA LEU A 75 53.79 13.03 -10.39
C LEU A 75 54.83 12.55 -11.39
N ARG A 76 54.38 12.21 -12.60
CA ARG A 76 55.23 11.85 -13.73
C ARG A 76 54.89 12.68 -14.94
N ASN A 77 55.90 13.11 -15.69
CA ASN A 77 55.68 13.64 -17.03
C ASN A 77 55.41 12.48 -18.01
N ALA A 78 54.14 12.23 -18.30
CA ALA A 78 53.70 11.20 -19.25
C ALA A 78 53.79 11.65 -20.72
N GLY A 79 54.13 12.91 -20.96
CA GLY A 79 54.25 13.48 -22.29
C GLY A 79 55.59 13.21 -22.99
N GLY A 80 55.67 13.62 -24.26
CA GLY A 80 56.87 13.43 -25.09
C GLY A 80 57.89 14.58 -25.03
N MET A 81 57.57 15.67 -24.32
CA MET A 81 58.41 16.86 -24.13
C MET A 81 58.76 17.06 -22.66
N PRO A 82 59.89 17.71 -22.32
CA PRO A 82 60.10 18.23 -20.98
C PRO A 82 59.03 19.27 -20.61
N THR A 83 58.65 19.36 -19.33
CA THR A 83 57.78 20.46 -18.86
C THR A 83 58.51 21.81 -18.96
N PRO A 84 57.82 22.95 -19.19
CA PRO A 84 58.52 24.21 -19.46
C PRO A 84 59.34 24.72 -18.26
N PRO A 85 60.62 25.10 -18.45
CA PRO A 85 61.55 25.39 -17.35
C PRO A 85 61.30 26.72 -16.62
N ARG A 86 60.40 27.57 -17.11
CA ARG A 86 60.09 28.90 -16.54
C ARG A 86 58.63 29.08 -16.15
N GLN A 87 57.87 27.98 -16.11
CA GLN A 87 56.46 27.99 -15.76
C GLN A 87 56.27 26.95 -14.66
N ARG A 88 55.83 27.39 -13.49
CA ARG A 88 55.58 26.50 -12.36
C ARG A 88 54.30 25.73 -12.63
N VAL A 89 54.25 24.52 -12.10
CA VAL A 89 53.01 23.76 -12.01
C VAL A 89 52.52 23.87 -10.60
N ARG A 90 51.33 24.44 -10.44
CA ARG A 90 50.62 24.57 -9.17
C ARG A 90 49.76 23.35 -8.95
N LEU A 91 49.80 22.79 -7.74
CA LEU A 91 48.91 21.74 -7.29
C LEU A 91 48.01 22.24 -6.16
N THR A 92 46.74 21.87 -6.24
CA THR A 92 45.69 22.17 -5.25
C THR A 92 44.74 20.99 -5.12
N LEU A 93 43.77 21.08 -4.21
CA LEU A 93 42.66 20.14 -4.13
C LEU A 93 41.42 20.72 -4.81
N ALA A 94 40.62 19.84 -5.41
CA ALA A 94 39.28 20.17 -5.88
C ALA A 94 38.34 20.41 -4.69
N GLU A 95 37.70 21.57 -4.63
CA GLU A 95 36.59 21.78 -3.70
C GLU A 95 35.39 20.91 -4.10
N GLN A 96 34.74 20.32 -3.11
CA GLN A 96 33.52 19.54 -3.29
C GLN A 96 32.44 19.94 -2.27
N THR A 97 31.46 19.07 -2.01
CA THR A 97 30.36 19.35 -1.07
C THR A 97 30.85 19.28 0.37
N TRP A 98 31.63 18.25 0.71
CA TRP A 98 32.14 18.03 2.08
C TRP A 98 33.63 18.32 2.21
N LEU A 99 34.38 18.32 1.12
CA LEU A 99 35.79 18.65 1.08
C LEU A 99 35.97 20.16 0.86
N ARG A 100 36.48 20.88 1.87
CA ARG A 100 36.82 22.32 1.81
C ARG A 100 38.34 22.51 1.83
N PRO A 101 38.98 22.65 0.65
CA PRO A 101 40.43 22.86 0.58
C PRO A 101 40.86 24.11 1.33
N HIS A 102 41.98 24.01 2.05
CA HIS A 102 42.70 25.18 2.52
C HIS A 102 43.35 25.89 1.33
N ALA A 103 43.81 27.12 1.53
CA ALA A 103 44.55 27.88 0.53
C ALA A 103 45.99 27.36 0.30
N ASP A 104 46.25 26.09 0.62
CA ASP A 104 47.55 25.45 0.44
C ASP A 104 47.83 25.20 -1.04
N GLU A 105 49.08 25.45 -1.44
CA GLU A 105 49.54 25.25 -2.81
C GLU A 105 50.91 24.56 -2.79
N LEU A 106 51.07 23.54 -3.62
CA LEU A 106 52.37 22.90 -3.87
C LEU A 106 52.84 23.21 -5.29
N PHE A 107 54.15 23.27 -5.49
CA PHE A 107 54.71 23.66 -6.77
C PHE A 107 55.79 22.70 -7.26
N ILE A 108 55.75 22.39 -8.56
CA ILE A 108 56.89 21.81 -9.26
C ILE A 108 57.77 22.98 -9.74
N GLU A 109 58.94 23.15 -9.12
CA GLU A 109 59.84 24.30 -9.38
C GLU A 109 60.82 24.09 -10.53
N ARG A 110 60.91 22.88 -11.07
CA ARG A 110 61.85 22.52 -12.14
C ARG A 110 61.17 21.82 -13.32
N SER A 111 61.86 21.84 -14.46
CA SER A 111 61.47 21.03 -15.62
C SER A 111 61.63 19.53 -15.31
N LEU A 112 60.67 18.74 -15.76
CA LEU A 112 60.68 17.27 -15.71
C LEU A 112 60.87 16.74 -17.13
N ALA A 113 61.87 15.89 -17.35
CA ALA A 113 62.07 15.21 -18.61
C ALA A 113 60.93 14.21 -18.92
N PRO A 114 60.72 13.81 -20.19
CA PRO A 114 59.76 12.75 -20.52
C PRO A 114 60.01 11.48 -19.70
N GLY A 115 58.97 10.98 -19.03
CA GLY A 115 59.02 9.82 -18.15
C GLY A 115 59.62 10.06 -16.76
N GLU A 116 60.15 11.25 -16.47
CA GLU A 116 60.67 11.60 -15.15
C GLU A 116 59.54 11.74 -14.14
N ALA A 117 59.74 11.19 -12.94
CA ALA A 117 58.83 11.29 -11.80
C ALA A 117 59.44 12.15 -10.69
N ILE A 118 58.57 12.83 -9.93
CA ILE A 118 58.93 13.65 -8.78
C ILE A 118 57.89 13.45 -7.68
N GLU A 119 58.38 13.28 -6.45
CA GLU A 119 57.56 13.37 -5.24
C GLU A 119 57.67 14.81 -4.70
N LEU A 120 56.54 15.44 -4.42
CA LEU A 120 56.51 16.80 -3.91
C LEU A 120 56.72 16.84 -2.40
N GLU A 121 57.62 17.73 -1.95
CA GLU A 121 57.76 18.08 -0.54
C GLU A 121 56.63 19.03 -0.12
N GLY A 122 56.02 18.77 1.04
CA GLY A 122 54.89 19.52 1.58
C GLY A 122 53.58 18.74 1.61
N ALA A 123 52.48 19.44 1.90
CA ALA A 123 51.15 18.86 1.96
C ALA A 123 50.08 19.88 1.55
N LEU A 124 48.94 19.36 1.08
CA LEU A 124 47.71 20.12 0.89
C LEU A 124 46.73 19.73 2.00
N ARG A 125 46.02 20.69 2.58
CA ARG A 125 45.02 20.41 3.61
C ARG A 125 43.61 20.73 3.13
N PHE A 126 42.64 20.07 3.75
CA PHE A 126 41.24 20.41 3.63
C PHE A 126 40.51 20.13 4.94
N ASP A 127 39.42 20.85 5.18
CA ASP A 127 38.49 20.54 6.25
C ASP A 127 37.32 19.71 5.71
N ILE A 128 36.83 18.78 6.52
CA ILE A 128 35.57 18.10 6.29
C ILE A 128 34.46 19.05 6.76
N ALA A 129 33.60 19.49 5.85
CA ALA A 129 32.53 20.46 6.15
C ALA A 129 31.56 19.90 7.20
N LYS A 130 31.12 20.74 8.14
CA LYS A 130 30.08 20.35 9.11
C LYS A 130 28.68 20.43 8.50
N PRO A 131 27.78 19.49 8.81
CA PRO A 131 26.36 19.65 8.50
C PRO A 131 25.78 20.83 9.29
N GLN A 132 24.85 21.59 8.71
CA GLN A 132 24.23 22.72 9.41
C GLN A 132 23.31 22.27 10.56
N ARG A 133 22.59 21.15 10.35
CA ARG A 133 21.82 20.41 11.35
C ARG A 133 21.62 18.98 10.84
N PRO A 134 21.80 17.94 11.66
CA PRO A 134 21.43 16.59 11.25
C PRO A 134 19.91 16.52 11.02
N GLU A 135 19.49 15.97 9.88
CA GLU A 135 18.09 15.59 9.69
C GLU A 135 17.78 14.38 10.58
N PRO A 136 16.56 14.27 11.15
CA PRO A 136 16.17 13.12 11.92
C PRO A 136 16.29 11.82 11.10
N GLY A 137 17.01 10.83 11.62
CA GLY A 137 17.18 9.57 10.91
C GLY A 137 18.45 8.81 11.24
N ASP A 138 18.87 7.99 10.27
CA ASP A 138 20.06 7.16 10.37
C ASP A 138 21.34 7.98 10.54
N PRO A 139 22.41 7.40 11.12
CA PRO A 139 23.67 8.10 11.28
C PRO A 139 24.15 8.68 9.94
N LEU A 140 24.56 9.95 9.95
CA LEU A 140 25.05 10.61 8.74
C LEU A 140 26.42 10.04 8.37
N VAL A 141 26.48 9.32 7.25
CA VAL A 141 27.71 8.81 6.64
C VAL A 141 27.86 9.41 5.26
N ILE A 142 28.95 10.14 5.03
CA ILE A 142 29.28 10.71 3.71
C ILE A 142 30.48 10.00 3.12
N ALA A 143 30.52 9.87 1.80
CA ALA A 143 31.67 9.39 1.07
C ALA A 143 31.98 10.34 -0.08
N GLU A 144 33.21 10.84 -0.12
CA GLU A 144 33.63 11.81 -1.13
C GLU A 144 35.06 11.53 -1.61
N ILE A 145 35.47 12.23 -2.66
CA ILE A 145 36.72 12.00 -3.38
C ILE A 145 37.72 13.11 -3.10
N ILE A 146 38.92 12.72 -2.69
CA ILE A 146 40.11 13.56 -2.70
C ILE A 146 40.64 13.57 -4.13
N ALA A 147 40.53 14.72 -4.79
CA ALA A 147 40.97 14.91 -6.16
C ALA A 147 42.00 16.06 -6.23
N PRO A 148 43.31 15.76 -6.18
CA PRO A 148 44.33 16.73 -6.47
C PRO A 148 44.20 17.23 -7.92
N ARG A 149 44.49 18.51 -8.13
CA ARG A 149 44.49 19.18 -9.42
C ARG A 149 45.86 19.76 -9.69
N ALA A 150 46.27 19.78 -10.95
CA ALA A 150 47.48 20.45 -11.37
C ALA A 150 47.19 21.45 -12.50
N GLU A 151 47.71 22.66 -12.34
CA GLU A 151 47.60 23.74 -13.32
C GLU A 151 48.98 24.25 -13.69
N GLN A 152 49.23 24.37 -14.98
CA GLN A 152 50.38 25.09 -15.50
C GLN A 152 50.09 26.58 -15.45
N LEU A 153 50.97 27.33 -14.78
CA LEU A 153 50.86 28.78 -14.68
C LEU A 153 51.68 29.48 -15.76
N GLY A 154 51.24 30.68 -16.13
CA GLY A 154 51.97 31.60 -16.99
C GLY A 154 53.16 32.24 -16.29
N VAL A 155 53.59 33.40 -16.80
CA VAL A 155 54.56 34.24 -16.08
C VAL A 155 53.86 34.85 -14.87
N GLU A 156 54.31 34.51 -13.67
CA GLU A 156 53.82 35.10 -12.42
C GLU A 156 54.40 36.52 -12.25
N ILE A 157 53.58 37.45 -11.78
CA ILE A 157 53.99 38.83 -11.48
C ILE A 157 54.35 38.90 -10.01
N GLU A 158 55.52 39.45 -9.70
CA GLU A 158 55.98 39.62 -8.33
C GLU A 158 54.99 40.48 -7.52
N GLY A 159 54.52 39.95 -6.38
CA GLY A 159 53.53 40.60 -5.52
C GLY A 159 52.07 40.20 -5.78
N GLU A 160 51.78 39.45 -6.85
CA GLU A 160 50.45 38.88 -7.10
C GLU A 160 50.37 37.40 -6.69
N PRO A 161 49.22 36.92 -6.19
CA PRO A 161 49.05 35.50 -5.88
C PRO A 161 49.09 34.67 -7.17
N ALA A 162 49.64 33.45 -7.10
CA ALA A 162 49.75 32.55 -8.25
C ALA A 162 48.40 32.28 -8.96
N ALA A 163 47.30 32.33 -8.21
CA ALA A 163 45.93 32.25 -8.74
C ALA A 163 45.54 33.38 -9.70
N ALA A 164 46.23 34.52 -9.67
CA ALA A 164 46.00 35.66 -10.55
C ALA A 164 46.73 35.54 -11.91
N ALA A 165 47.54 34.49 -12.14
CA ALA A 165 48.24 34.29 -13.39
C ALA A 165 47.28 34.30 -14.60
N ALA A 166 47.56 35.18 -15.57
CA ALA A 166 46.70 35.38 -16.75
C ALA A 166 46.58 34.14 -17.64
N PHE A 167 47.60 33.27 -17.62
CA PHE A 167 47.57 31.96 -18.28
C PHE A 167 47.49 30.85 -17.26
N ARG A 168 46.49 29.98 -17.41
CA ARG A 168 46.28 28.76 -16.64
C ARG A 168 45.86 27.64 -17.58
N ARG A 169 46.57 26.51 -17.54
CA ARG A 169 46.20 25.30 -18.29
C ARG A 169 46.13 24.10 -17.34
N PRO A 170 44.98 23.43 -17.21
CA PRO A 170 44.89 22.20 -16.42
C PRO A 170 45.63 21.04 -17.11
N TYR A 171 46.26 20.18 -16.31
CA TYR A 171 46.79 18.90 -16.74
C TYR A 171 45.69 17.84 -16.70
N ALA A 172 45.44 17.17 -17.83
CA ALA A 172 44.27 16.29 -17.98
C ALA A 172 44.47 14.92 -17.32
N ASN A 173 45.72 14.49 -17.12
CA ASN A 173 46.05 13.17 -16.58
C ASN A 173 46.36 13.18 -15.07
N VAL A 174 46.15 14.32 -14.40
CA VAL A 174 46.13 14.40 -12.92
C VAL A 174 44.71 14.08 -12.47
N ALA A 175 44.35 12.80 -12.59
CA ALA A 175 42.99 12.29 -12.36
C ALA A 175 42.95 11.14 -11.34
N LEU A 176 44.06 10.85 -10.65
CA LEU A 176 44.04 9.88 -9.56
C LEU A 176 43.22 10.43 -8.40
N GLU A 177 42.25 9.63 -7.99
CA GLU A 177 41.24 9.97 -7.00
C GLU A 177 41.28 8.92 -5.87
N ARG A 178 41.15 9.36 -4.62
CA ARG A 178 40.97 8.47 -3.46
C ARG A 178 39.70 8.84 -2.73
N ARG A 179 38.98 7.84 -2.24
CA ARG A 179 37.77 8.04 -1.44
C ARG A 179 38.11 8.15 0.04
N PHE A 180 37.40 9.02 0.73
CA PHE A 180 37.32 9.04 2.18
C PHE A 180 35.84 8.92 2.60
N GLU A 181 35.61 8.48 3.82
CA GLU A 181 34.29 8.38 4.42
C GLU A 181 34.32 9.15 5.74
N ALA A 182 33.33 10.02 5.98
CA ALA A 182 33.24 10.79 7.22
C ALA A 182 31.90 10.57 7.91
N ARG A 183 31.94 10.55 9.25
CA ARG A 183 30.81 10.28 10.15
C ARG A 183 31.16 10.76 11.57
N PHE A 184 30.17 10.90 12.44
CA PHE A 184 30.45 11.18 13.85
C PHE A 184 30.94 9.93 14.60
N PRO A 185 31.80 10.05 15.64
CA PRO A 185 32.36 8.93 16.37
C PRO A 185 31.37 8.28 17.35
N ILE A 186 30.19 8.89 17.52
CA ILE A 186 29.08 8.35 18.31
C ILE A 186 27.82 8.28 17.46
N GLU A 187 27.11 7.17 17.54
CA GLU A 187 25.90 6.96 16.73
C GLU A 187 24.87 6.03 17.41
N ASN A 188 23.59 6.30 17.18
CA ASN A 188 22.51 5.36 17.42
C ASN A 188 22.17 4.62 16.12
N ARG A 189 22.44 3.31 16.11
CA ARG A 189 22.11 2.41 14.99
C ARG A 189 20.75 1.73 15.15
N ASP A 190 20.25 1.64 16.38
CA ASP A 190 19.14 0.76 16.73
C ASP A 190 17.76 1.44 16.69
N GLY A 191 17.73 2.77 16.51
CA GLY A 191 16.54 3.60 16.65
C GLY A 191 16.13 3.80 18.12
N ILE A 192 14.95 4.39 18.31
CA ILE A 192 14.28 4.49 19.61
C ILE A 192 13.42 3.23 19.78
N ARG A 193 13.65 2.45 20.83
CA ARG A 193 12.88 1.23 21.12
C ARG A 193 11.79 1.53 22.13
N VAL A 194 10.54 1.50 21.69
CA VAL A 194 9.34 1.79 22.47
C VAL A 194 8.12 1.18 21.77
N LEU A 195 7.07 0.84 22.52
CA LEU A 195 5.77 0.52 21.93
C LEU A 195 5.15 1.80 21.36
N ARG A 196 4.88 1.82 20.05
CA ARG A 196 4.29 2.97 19.37
C ARG A 196 2.78 3.11 19.60
N SER A 197 2.12 2.07 20.11
CA SER A 197 0.68 2.03 20.34
C SER A 197 0.39 1.61 21.78
N LEU A 198 -0.21 2.52 22.55
CA LEU A 198 -0.53 2.35 23.96
C LEU A 198 -1.98 2.76 24.20
N ALA A 199 -2.69 2.08 25.10
CA ALA A 199 -4.00 2.54 25.52
C ALA A 199 -3.88 3.75 26.45
N PRO A 200 -4.90 4.60 26.54
CA PRO A 200 -4.98 5.58 27.61
C PRO A 200 -4.75 4.91 28.97
N GLY A 201 -3.77 5.42 29.73
CA GLY A 201 -3.33 4.87 31.01
C GLY A 201 -2.14 3.92 30.94
N GLU A 202 -1.82 3.34 29.78
CA GLU A 202 -0.67 2.44 29.63
C GLU A 202 0.66 3.18 29.49
N ARG A 203 1.73 2.49 29.91
CA ARG A 203 3.12 2.94 29.77
C ARG A 203 3.99 1.87 29.10
N SER A 204 4.92 2.32 28.27
CA SER A 204 5.98 1.52 27.66
C SER A 204 7.34 1.92 28.23
N LYS A 205 8.22 0.95 28.41
CA LYS A 205 9.65 1.18 28.49
C LYS A 205 10.12 1.85 27.20
N ILE A 206 11.02 2.80 27.33
CA ILE A 206 11.72 3.45 26.22
C ILE A 206 13.21 3.21 26.39
N ARG A 207 13.87 2.75 25.33
CA ARG A 207 15.32 2.49 25.31
C ARG A 207 15.99 3.18 24.15
N PHE A 208 17.12 3.82 24.43
CA PHE A 208 17.95 4.48 23.43
C PHE A 208 19.42 4.13 23.65
N THR A 209 20.00 3.39 22.71
CA THR A 209 21.40 2.94 22.79
C THR A 209 22.28 3.76 21.87
N VAL A 210 23.35 4.33 22.40
CA VAL A 210 24.40 5.02 21.65
C VAL A 210 25.66 4.18 21.63
N HIS A 211 26.31 4.12 20.48
CA HIS A 211 27.51 3.34 20.23
C HIS A 211 28.68 4.29 19.96
N ASN A 212 29.78 4.06 20.65
CA ASN A 212 31.05 4.70 20.35
C ASN A 212 31.80 3.84 19.34
N ILE A 213 32.00 4.37 18.13
CA ILE A 213 32.62 3.64 17.03
C ILE A 213 34.11 3.96 16.88
N SER A 214 34.63 4.87 17.71
CA SER A 214 36.01 5.29 17.64
C SER A 214 36.92 4.40 18.49
N SER A 215 38.23 4.55 18.28
CA SER A 215 39.25 3.82 19.05
C SER A 215 39.55 4.42 20.42
N ARG A 216 38.78 5.44 20.84
CA ARG A 216 38.96 6.14 22.12
C ARG A 216 37.69 6.21 22.95
N ASP A 217 37.87 6.33 24.25
CA ASP A 217 36.77 6.54 25.17
C ASP A 217 36.20 7.97 24.99
N LEU A 218 34.87 8.08 25.04
CA LEU A 218 34.12 9.35 24.99
C LEU A 218 33.40 9.58 26.32
N GLY A 219 33.06 10.83 26.64
CA GLY A 219 32.38 11.24 27.87
C GLY A 219 33.25 12.09 28.80
N ALA A 220 32.62 12.80 29.73
CA ALA A 220 33.31 13.77 30.61
C ALA A 220 34.38 13.12 31.52
N ALA A 221 34.24 11.84 31.85
CA ALA A 221 35.19 11.06 32.65
C ALA A 221 36.15 10.20 31.79
N SER A 222 36.14 10.35 30.47
CA SER A 222 37.08 9.70 29.57
C SER A 222 38.45 10.40 29.54
N GLU A 223 39.46 9.75 28.97
CA GLU A 223 40.78 10.38 28.77
C GLU A 223 40.73 11.55 27.79
N SER A 224 39.82 11.51 26.81
CA SER A 224 39.62 12.63 25.87
C SER A 224 38.89 13.81 26.52
N GLY A 225 38.13 13.57 27.60
CA GLY A 225 37.27 14.55 28.25
C GLY A 225 36.09 15.01 27.40
N ARG A 226 35.95 14.48 26.18
CA ARG A 226 35.00 14.95 25.18
C ARG A 226 33.57 14.62 25.59
N ARG A 227 32.80 15.64 25.92
CA ARG A 227 31.46 15.47 26.51
C ARG A 227 30.46 14.89 25.52
N VAL A 228 29.66 13.97 26.02
CA VAL A 228 28.50 13.39 25.33
C VAL A 228 27.28 13.66 26.19
N ARG A 229 26.19 14.13 25.58
CA ARG A 229 24.91 14.36 26.25
C ARG A 229 23.77 13.82 25.39
N LEU A 230 22.77 13.26 26.06
CA LEU A 230 21.56 12.75 25.45
C LEU A 230 20.38 13.62 25.89
N GLN A 231 19.48 13.92 24.96
CA GLN A 231 18.27 14.68 25.22
C GLN A 231 17.06 13.92 24.68
N LEU A 232 16.05 13.73 25.53
CA LEU A 232 14.71 13.30 25.13
C LEU A 232 13.75 14.47 25.30
N GLU A 233 13.04 14.83 24.25
CA GLU A 233 12.06 15.92 24.25
C GLU A 233 10.77 15.51 23.52
N HIS A 234 9.69 16.18 23.84
CA HIS A 234 8.47 16.18 23.04
C HIS A 234 8.61 17.27 21.97
N CYS A 235 8.52 16.89 20.70
CA CYS A 235 8.81 17.79 19.58
C CYS A 235 7.61 18.03 18.65
N GLY A 236 6.47 17.39 18.90
CA GLY A 236 5.28 17.49 18.06
C GLY A 236 4.20 16.49 18.44
N GLY A 237 3.10 16.50 17.71
CA GLY A 237 1.90 15.73 18.03
C GLY A 237 0.72 16.63 18.40
N ASP A 238 -0.42 16.00 18.62
CA ASP A 238 -1.69 16.64 19.00
C ASP A 238 -2.07 16.37 20.46
N ILE A 239 -1.13 15.84 21.25
CA ILE A 239 -1.30 15.61 22.68
C ILE A 239 -1.14 16.88 23.52
N ASP A 240 -2.01 17.05 24.51
CA ASP A 240 -1.79 18.06 25.55
C ASP A 240 -0.73 17.58 26.55
N ARG A 241 0.10 18.51 27.04
CA ARG A 241 1.27 18.25 27.89
C ARG A 241 0.98 17.36 29.10
N GLU A 242 -0.14 17.59 29.77
CA GLU A 242 -0.53 16.87 30.98
C GLU A 242 -0.89 15.40 30.74
N HIS A 243 -1.08 15.01 29.48
CA HIS A 243 -1.44 13.66 29.07
C HIS A 243 -0.23 12.81 28.66
N LEU A 244 0.95 13.41 28.43
CA LEU A 244 2.19 12.69 28.15
C LEU A 244 2.98 12.47 29.44
N LEU A 245 3.24 11.22 29.78
CA LEU A 245 3.91 10.85 31.02
C LEU A 245 5.28 10.27 30.72
N PHE A 246 6.35 10.83 31.30
CA PHE A 246 7.70 10.24 31.24
C PHE A 246 8.31 10.12 32.63
N THR A 247 8.91 8.96 32.90
CA THR A 247 9.62 8.64 34.13
C THR A 247 10.98 8.04 33.78
N ALA A 248 12.06 8.65 34.28
CA ALA A 248 13.42 8.17 34.03
C ALA A 248 13.71 6.88 34.84
N ALA A 249 14.85 6.23 34.57
CA ALA A 249 15.24 4.98 35.24
C ALA A 249 15.40 5.12 36.78
N ASP A 250 15.57 6.33 37.30
CA ASP A 250 15.62 6.61 38.74
C ASP A 250 14.23 6.74 39.40
N GLY A 251 13.16 6.62 38.62
CA GLY A 251 11.78 6.75 39.08
C GLY A 251 11.28 8.19 39.15
N VAL A 252 12.07 9.18 38.73
CA VAL A 252 11.67 10.60 38.73
C VAL A 252 10.89 10.93 37.46
N SER A 253 9.75 11.61 37.64
CA SER A 253 8.97 12.11 36.51
C SER A 253 9.59 13.40 35.97
N HIS A 254 9.74 13.48 34.66
CA HIS A 254 10.21 14.70 33.99
C HIS A 254 9.15 15.20 33.02
N ASP A 255 9.06 16.52 32.91
CA ASP A 255 8.32 17.18 31.83
C ASP A 255 9.20 17.13 30.57
N LEU A 256 8.63 16.65 29.46
CA LEU A 256 9.33 16.57 28.17
C LEU A 256 9.14 17.83 27.33
N ASP A 257 8.34 18.79 27.80
CA ASP A 257 7.81 19.87 26.98
C ASP A 257 8.14 21.25 27.56
N ASP A 258 9.32 21.79 27.20
CA ASP A 258 9.72 23.17 27.53
C ASP A 258 10.11 23.92 26.25
N SER A 259 9.11 24.42 25.53
CA SER A 259 9.25 25.00 24.18
C SER A 259 10.13 26.26 24.09
N ASP A 260 10.58 26.82 25.22
CA ASP A 260 11.30 28.10 25.26
C ASP A 260 12.82 27.96 25.51
N SER A 261 13.34 26.73 25.68
CA SER A 261 14.76 26.48 25.94
C SER A 261 15.35 25.39 25.03
N PRO A 262 16.56 25.57 24.46
CA PRO A 262 17.29 24.49 23.80
C PRO A 262 17.76 23.39 24.79
N GLU A 263 17.62 23.60 26.09
CA GLU A 263 17.87 22.63 27.16
C GLU A 263 16.56 22.01 27.71
N SER A 264 15.52 21.95 26.88
CA SER A 264 14.22 21.39 27.25
C SER A 264 14.20 19.86 27.30
N GLY A 265 13.24 19.32 28.03
CA GLY A 265 13.04 17.88 28.18
C GLY A 265 14.00 17.20 29.16
N TYR A 266 14.20 15.90 28.99
CA TYR A 266 15.06 15.08 29.81
C TYR A 266 16.50 15.08 29.27
N LEU A 267 17.44 15.65 30.04
CA LEU A 267 18.85 15.73 29.70
C LEU A 267 19.69 14.78 30.55
N LEU A 268 20.59 14.05 29.91
CA LEU A 268 21.53 13.14 30.56
C LEU A 268 22.94 13.35 30.02
N ASP A 269 23.84 13.84 30.88
CA ASP A 269 25.28 13.84 30.60
C ASP A 269 25.84 12.41 30.76
N VAL A 270 26.60 11.94 29.77
CA VAL A 270 27.19 10.61 29.77
C VAL A 270 28.62 10.68 30.31
N ASP A 271 28.86 10.00 31.43
CA ASP A 271 30.17 9.98 32.08
C ASP A 271 31.24 9.36 31.18
N LYS A 272 30.97 8.16 30.66
CA LYS A 272 31.94 7.41 29.85
C LYS A 272 31.30 6.37 28.96
N ILE A 273 31.71 6.32 27.69
CA ILE A 273 31.47 5.25 26.74
C ILE A 273 32.82 4.73 26.27
N ALA A 274 33.13 3.47 26.56
CA ALA A 274 34.40 2.87 26.16
C ALA A 274 34.57 2.85 24.63
N ALA A 275 35.80 2.84 24.14
CA ALA A 275 36.12 2.63 22.73
C ALA A 275 35.46 1.34 22.20
N GLY A 276 34.73 1.45 21.08
CA GLY A 276 33.93 0.35 20.53
C GLY A 276 32.75 -0.12 21.41
N GLY A 277 32.47 0.57 22.51
CA GLY A 277 31.43 0.24 23.48
C GLY A 277 30.09 0.93 23.21
N SER A 278 29.13 0.70 24.08
CA SER A 278 27.79 1.30 24.00
C SER A 278 27.28 1.76 25.36
N PHE A 279 26.36 2.72 25.35
CA PHE A 279 25.64 3.21 26.52
C PHE A 279 24.14 3.25 26.22
N THR A 280 23.31 2.78 27.15
CA THR A 280 21.85 2.69 26.96
C THR A 280 21.14 3.53 28.01
N VAL A 281 20.25 4.41 27.54
CA VAL A 281 19.28 5.13 28.37
C VAL A 281 17.99 4.33 28.43
N GLU A 282 17.42 4.21 29.62
CA GLU A 282 16.14 3.56 29.86
C GLU A 282 15.20 4.48 30.66
N GLY A 283 13.90 4.33 30.43
CA GLY A 283 12.84 4.99 31.19
C GLY A 283 11.48 4.39 30.82
N SER A 284 10.40 4.99 31.28
CA SER A 284 9.03 4.66 30.85
C SER A 284 8.32 5.90 30.31
N VAL A 285 7.61 5.76 29.20
CA VAL A 285 6.77 6.78 28.58
C VAL A 285 5.36 6.23 28.35
N GLY A 286 4.33 7.05 28.48
CA GLY A 286 2.96 6.61 28.25
C GLY A 286 1.93 7.72 28.28
N PHE A 287 0.67 7.33 28.30
CA PHE A 287 -0.47 8.25 28.27
C PHE A 287 -1.22 8.24 29.59
N ALA A 288 -1.74 9.39 29.99
CA ALA A 288 -2.70 9.45 31.10
C ALA A 288 -3.99 8.68 30.77
N ALA A 289 -4.71 8.21 31.79
CA ALA A 289 -5.97 7.45 31.59
C ALA A 289 -7.08 8.26 30.91
N ALA A 290 -7.02 9.59 31.01
CA ALA A 290 -7.99 10.52 30.42
C ALA A 290 -7.64 10.94 28.97
N THR A 291 -6.53 10.44 28.42
CA THR A 291 -6.11 10.77 27.05
C THR A 291 -7.15 10.29 26.04
N GLU A 292 -7.48 11.15 25.09
CA GLU A 292 -8.42 10.82 24.01
C GLU A 292 -7.81 9.80 23.03
N ALA A 293 -8.68 9.00 22.41
CA ALA A 293 -8.27 8.03 21.39
C ALA A 293 -7.64 8.73 20.17
N TYR A 294 -6.61 8.11 19.61
CA TYR A 294 -5.81 8.53 18.46
C TYR A 294 -5.06 9.85 18.59
N VAL A 295 -4.99 10.42 19.79
CA VAL A 295 -4.00 11.46 20.10
C VAL A 295 -2.60 10.85 20.06
N GLY A 296 -1.63 11.58 19.51
CA GLY A 296 -0.25 11.16 19.38
C GLY A 296 0.77 12.15 19.92
N ALA A 297 1.93 11.60 20.28
CA ALA A 297 3.10 12.33 20.77
C ALA A 297 4.31 11.98 19.90
N GLU A 298 4.96 12.98 19.32
CA GLU A 298 6.23 12.85 18.62
C GLU A 298 7.36 13.15 19.61
N LEU A 299 8.23 12.17 19.82
CA LEU A 299 9.38 12.28 20.70
C LEU A 299 10.66 12.33 19.87
N SER A 300 11.59 13.19 20.28
CA SER A 300 12.93 13.27 19.70
C SER A 300 13.96 12.81 20.72
N PHE A 301 14.93 12.01 20.26
CA PHE A 301 16.18 11.73 20.96
C PHE A 301 17.33 12.38 20.19
N THR A 302 18.02 13.33 20.82
CA THR A 302 19.19 14.00 20.23
C THR A 302 20.47 13.58 20.95
N ILE A 303 21.48 13.20 20.16
CA ILE A 303 22.85 12.99 20.62
C ILE A 303 23.61 14.29 20.43
N TRP A 304 24.15 14.80 21.53
CA TRP A 304 25.00 15.98 21.57
C TRP A 304 26.44 15.56 21.85
N LEU A 305 27.37 16.08 21.06
CA LEU A 305 28.79 15.82 21.19
C LEU A 305 29.56 17.14 21.27
N GLU A 306 30.59 17.19 22.11
CA GLU A 306 31.43 18.37 22.21
C GLU A 306 32.20 18.63 20.91
N SER A 307 32.16 19.90 20.49
CA SER A 307 32.75 20.40 19.25
C SER A 307 34.27 20.29 19.29
N LEU A 308 34.86 19.77 18.21
CA LEU A 308 36.33 19.78 18.03
C LEU A 308 36.91 21.19 17.93
N ALA A 309 36.10 22.19 17.58
CA ALA A 309 36.56 23.56 17.34
C ALA A 309 36.38 24.50 18.54
N LEU A 310 35.46 24.18 19.45
CA LEU A 310 35.03 25.06 20.54
C LEU A 310 34.86 24.27 21.84
N ASP A 311 35.81 24.45 22.75
CA ASP A 311 35.78 23.81 24.08
C ASP A 311 34.49 24.15 24.83
N GLY A 312 33.84 23.14 25.41
CA GLY A 312 32.62 23.28 26.20
C GLY A 312 31.34 23.44 25.38
N VAL A 313 31.42 23.57 24.05
CA VAL A 313 30.24 23.72 23.18
C VAL A 313 29.78 22.36 22.68
N LEU A 314 28.53 22.01 22.98
CA LEU A 314 27.87 20.80 22.48
C LEU A 314 27.15 21.09 21.17
N GLU A 315 27.32 20.21 20.18
CA GLU A 315 26.65 20.28 18.88
C GLU A 315 25.79 19.02 18.67
N PRO A 316 24.60 19.12 18.04
CA PRO A 316 23.77 17.97 17.76
C PRO A 316 24.39 17.18 16.61
N VAL A 317 24.71 15.91 16.85
CA VAL A 317 25.37 15.03 15.87
C VAL A 317 24.42 14.01 15.25
N GLN A 318 23.34 13.68 15.95
CA GLN A 318 22.28 12.82 15.44
C GLN A 318 20.96 13.12 16.16
N GLU A 319 19.86 13.09 15.42
CA GLU A 319 18.49 13.20 15.94
C GLU A 319 17.71 11.95 15.49
N ARG A 320 16.94 11.34 16.38
CA ARG A 320 16.02 10.23 16.11
C ARG A 320 14.64 10.63 16.56
N ARG A 321 13.60 10.20 15.84
CA ARG A 321 12.22 10.47 16.23
C ARG A 321 11.37 9.22 16.24
N VAL A 322 10.36 9.23 17.09
CA VAL A 322 9.34 8.20 17.17
C VAL A 322 8.00 8.84 17.51
N GLU A 323 6.95 8.37 16.86
CA GLU A 323 5.59 8.75 17.17
C GLU A 323 4.92 7.66 18.01
N LEU A 324 4.28 8.08 19.10
CA LEU A 324 3.44 7.26 19.95
C LEU A 324 1.97 7.63 19.71
N ARG A 325 1.06 6.67 19.73
CA ARG A 325 -0.38 6.87 19.55
C ARG A 325 -1.18 6.24 20.68
N ALA A 326 -2.15 6.99 21.21
CA ALA A 326 -3.10 6.54 22.21
C ALA A 326 -4.23 5.74 21.52
N GLU A 327 -4.16 4.42 21.52
CA GLU A 327 -5.12 3.55 20.83
C GLU A 327 -6.00 2.81 21.84
N PRO A 328 -7.33 2.92 21.76
CA PRO A 328 -8.21 2.38 22.78
C PRO A 328 -8.14 0.85 22.87
N GLU A 329 -8.45 0.33 24.06
CA GLU A 329 -8.58 -1.09 24.27
C GLU A 329 -9.84 -1.63 23.55
N TYR A 330 -9.75 -2.86 23.04
CA TYR A 330 -10.85 -3.49 22.35
C TYR A 330 -11.88 -3.99 23.35
N ALA A 331 -13.03 -3.33 23.38
CA ALA A 331 -14.17 -3.70 24.19
C ALA A 331 -15.35 -4.07 23.27
N PRO A 332 -15.56 -5.36 22.94
CA PRO A 332 -16.60 -5.76 22.00
C PRO A 332 -18.01 -5.43 22.53
N GLY A 333 -18.73 -4.56 21.82
CA GLY A 333 -20.12 -4.23 22.07
C GLY A 333 -21.08 -5.25 21.47
N ARG A 334 -22.11 -5.64 22.23
CA ARG A 334 -23.19 -6.52 21.73
C ARG A 334 -24.07 -5.85 20.67
N ASP A 335 -24.26 -4.54 20.81
CA ASP A 335 -25.07 -3.77 19.88
C ASP A 335 -24.26 -3.22 18.71
N ALA A 336 -22.93 -3.38 18.71
CA ALA A 336 -22.07 -2.92 17.62
C ALA A 336 -22.48 -3.55 16.28
N ARG A 337 -22.57 -2.71 15.25
CA ARG A 337 -22.85 -3.10 13.87
C ARG A 337 -21.62 -2.99 12.99
N VAL A 338 -20.65 -2.20 13.42
CA VAL A 338 -19.41 -1.94 12.71
C VAL A 338 -18.22 -2.29 13.61
N ILE A 339 -17.16 -2.80 13.01
CA ILE A 339 -15.83 -2.87 13.63
C ILE A 339 -14.89 -2.05 12.75
N LEU A 340 -14.37 -0.96 13.29
CA LEU A 340 -13.36 -0.14 12.63
C LEU A 340 -11.98 -0.72 12.94
N VAL A 341 -11.32 -1.24 11.92
CA VAL A 341 -9.96 -1.79 11.98
C VAL A 341 -8.98 -0.69 11.61
N THR A 342 -8.16 -0.32 12.59
CA THR A 342 -7.29 0.85 12.59
C THR A 342 -5.83 0.47 12.84
N HIS A 343 -4.93 1.47 12.88
CA HIS A 343 -3.50 1.31 13.17
C HIS A 343 -2.88 2.65 13.59
N ASN A 344 -1.62 2.65 14.01
CA ASN A 344 -0.91 3.84 14.54
C ASN A 344 -0.72 5.01 13.57
N GLU A 345 -0.76 4.73 12.27
CA GLU A 345 -0.69 5.77 11.23
C GLU A 345 -2.03 6.49 10.98
N VAL A 346 -3.14 6.13 11.65
CA VAL A 346 -4.39 6.89 11.56
C VAL A 346 -4.25 8.16 12.40
N THR A 347 -4.51 9.33 11.80
CA THR A 347 -4.50 10.62 12.51
C THR A 347 -5.72 10.80 13.40
N HIS A 348 -5.61 11.61 14.47
CA HIS A 348 -6.72 11.98 15.34
C HIS A 348 -7.91 12.58 14.58
N ALA A 349 -7.63 13.50 13.65
CA ALA A 349 -8.66 14.14 12.82
C ALA A 349 -9.41 13.12 11.95
N ALA A 350 -8.71 12.18 11.33
CA ALA A 350 -9.32 11.12 10.54
C ALA A 350 -10.13 10.16 11.39
N TYR A 351 -9.60 9.74 12.54
CA TYR A 351 -10.31 8.90 13.51
C TYR A 351 -11.64 9.55 13.94
N HIS A 352 -11.63 10.83 14.31
CA HIS A 352 -12.85 11.56 14.65
C HIS A 352 -13.82 11.69 13.48
N ALA A 353 -13.33 11.89 12.26
CA ALA A 353 -14.18 11.92 11.08
C ALA A 353 -14.87 10.56 10.85
N TRP A 354 -14.17 9.46 11.08
CA TRP A 354 -14.73 8.10 11.01
C TRP A 354 -15.76 7.84 12.11
N SER A 355 -15.43 8.17 13.36
CA SER A 355 -16.34 8.07 14.50
C SER A 355 -17.60 8.92 14.28
N ASP A 356 -17.46 10.18 13.85
CA ASP A 356 -18.60 11.06 13.57
C ASP A 356 -19.49 10.51 12.43
N LEU A 357 -18.87 10.05 11.34
CA LEU A 357 -19.59 9.46 10.22
C LEU A 357 -20.37 8.20 10.66
N LEU A 358 -19.71 7.27 11.33
CA LEU A 358 -20.32 5.99 11.71
C LEU A 358 -21.37 6.19 12.81
N GLU A 359 -21.04 6.86 13.90
CA GLU A 359 -21.89 6.94 15.09
C GLU A 359 -22.90 8.07 15.04
N ARG A 360 -22.53 9.26 14.55
CA ARG A 360 -23.43 10.43 14.58
C ARG A 360 -24.22 10.61 13.30
N GLN A 361 -23.60 10.41 12.14
CA GLN A 361 -24.26 10.61 10.85
C GLN A 361 -25.04 9.38 10.40
N LEU A 362 -24.45 8.19 10.52
CA LEU A 362 -25.06 6.92 10.11
C LEU A 362 -25.75 6.17 11.27
N GLU A 363 -25.45 6.53 12.52
CA GLU A 363 -25.98 5.88 13.73
C GLU A 363 -25.78 4.37 13.73
N LEU A 364 -24.52 3.99 13.46
CA LEU A 364 -23.98 2.66 13.54
C LEU A 364 -23.02 2.62 14.73
N SER A 365 -23.39 1.86 15.75
CA SER A 365 -22.53 1.52 16.87
C SER A 365 -21.27 0.81 16.37
N THR A 366 -20.11 1.27 16.84
CA THR A 366 -18.80 0.87 16.32
C THR A 366 -17.92 0.33 17.45
N ASP A 367 -17.29 -0.82 17.24
CA ASP A 367 -16.14 -1.27 18.05
C ASP A 367 -14.84 -0.99 17.29
N GLU A 368 -13.70 -0.96 17.99
CA GLU A 368 -12.42 -0.56 17.40
C GLU A 368 -11.34 -1.62 17.59
N TRP A 369 -10.74 -2.09 16.50
CA TRP A 369 -9.65 -3.06 16.53
C TRP A 369 -8.38 -2.47 15.93
N SER A 370 -7.40 -2.12 16.76
CA SER A 370 -6.12 -1.65 16.25
C SER A 370 -5.13 -2.77 15.97
N LEU A 371 -4.67 -2.83 14.72
CA LEU A 371 -3.64 -3.76 14.29
C LEU A 371 -2.26 -3.45 14.87
N ALA A 372 -1.97 -2.17 15.17
CA ALA A 372 -0.70 -1.77 15.76
C ALA A 372 -0.64 -2.12 17.27
N ARG A 373 -1.78 -2.13 17.95
CA ARG A 373 -1.90 -2.53 19.35
C ARG A 373 -1.90 -4.03 19.59
N TYR A 374 -2.47 -4.83 18.67
CA TYR A 374 -2.60 -6.28 18.83
C TYR A 374 -1.63 -7.08 17.95
N GLY A 375 -1.09 -6.50 16.88
CA GLY A 375 -0.08 -7.13 16.02
C GLY A 375 -0.62 -8.25 15.12
N HIS A 376 -1.93 -8.45 15.04
CA HIS A 376 -2.55 -9.46 14.17
C HIS A 376 -3.95 -9.06 13.71
N PHE A 377 -4.38 -9.70 12.62
CA PHE A 377 -5.79 -9.77 12.23
C PHE A 377 -6.28 -11.23 12.14
N ASP A 378 -5.76 -12.07 13.04
CA ASP A 378 -6.13 -13.50 13.15
C ASP A 378 -7.54 -13.66 13.74
N HIS A 379 -8.44 -14.30 12.99
CA HIS A 379 -9.81 -14.54 13.43
C HIS A 379 -9.93 -15.63 14.51
N GLU A 380 -8.95 -16.51 14.65
CA GLU A 380 -8.95 -17.59 15.63
C GLU A 380 -8.20 -17.21 16.91
N ALA A 381 -7.43 -16.13 16.89
CA ALA A 381 -6.80 -15.57 18.08
C ALA A 381 -7.83 -15.00 19.06
N ALA A 382 -7.53 -15.15 20.36
CA ALA A 382 -8.35 -14.61 21.43
C ALA A 382 -8.19 -13.08 21.54
N THR A 383 -9.31 -12.40 21.73
CA THR A 383 -9.38 -10.98 22.09
C THR A 383 -9.03 -10.80 23.57
N PRO A 384 -8.78 -9.56 24.05
CA PRO A 384 -8.64 -9.28 25.48
C PRO A 384 -9.82 -9.77 26.33
N ALA A 385 -11.02 -9.82 25.74
CA ALA A 385 -12.22 -10.36 26.37
C ALA A 385 -12.28 -11.91 26.43
N GLY A 386 -11.30 -12.61 25.83
CA GLY A 386 -11.15 -14.07 25.85
C GLY A 386 -11.91 -14.83 24.74
N GLU A 387 -12.76 -14.15 23.96
CA GLU A 387 -13.44 -14.73 22.80
C GLU A 387 -12.56 -14.64 21.55
N ALA A 388 -12.70 -15.59 20.62
CA ALA A 388 -11.99 -15.52 19.34
C ALA A 388 -12.45 -14.30 18.54
N LEU A 389 -11.52 -13.53 17.96
CA LEU A 389 -11.81 -12.29 17.23
C LEU A 389 -12.89 -12.51 16.17
N GLY A 390 -12.77 -13.57 15.38
CA GLY A 390 -13.72 -13.86 14.33
C GLY A 390 -15.15 -14.11 14.81
N ALA A 391 -15.35 -14.55 16.07
CA ALA A 391 -16.68 -14.65 16.67
C ALA A 391 -17.28 -13.27 16.97
N THR A 392 -16.44 -12.30 17.37
CA THR A 392 -16.88 -10.92 17.64
C THR A 392 -17.18 -10.14 16.35
N LEU A 393 -16.63 -10.58 15.20
CA LEU A 393 -16.91 -10.03 13.85
C LEU A 393 -18.22 -10.55 13.23
N ALA A 394 -18.88 -11.55 13.84
CA ALA A 394 -20.06 -12.19 13.26
C ALA A 394 -21.21 -11.20 13.08
N ASP A 395 -21.89 -11.27 11.93
CA ASP A 395 -23.01 -10.38 11.53
C ASP A 395 -22.69 -8.87 11.54
N LYS A 396 -21.41 -8.48 11.58
CA LYS A 396 -20.96 -7.07 11.55
C LYS A 396 -20.32 -6.68 10.21
N LEU A 397 -20.29 -5.37 9.96
CA LEU A 397 -19.46 -4.77 8.92
C LEU A 397 -18.07 -4.46 9.49
N VAL A 398 -17.02 -4.96 8.86
CA VAL A 398 -15.63 -4.67 9.21
C VAL A 398 -15.09 -3.63 8.25
N VAL A 399 -14.73 -2.45 8.77
CA VAL A 399 -14.15 -1.35 8.00
C VAL A 399 -12.64 -1.38 8.21
N VAL A 400 -11.87 -1.66 7.17
CA VAL A 400 -10.40 -1.74 7.22
C VAL A 400 -9.79 -0.51 6.59
N LEU A 401 -9.12 0.31 7.40
CA LEU A 401 -8.33 1.44 6.93
C LEU A 401 -6.98 0.90 6.42
N ASN A 402 -6.85 0.73 5.11
CA ASN A 402 -5.78 -0.03 4.47
C ASN A 402 -4.67 0.86 3.88
N ARG A 403 -3.90 1.51 4.76
CA ARG A 403 -2.61 2.15 4.41
C ARG A 403 -1.44 1.40 5.05
N PRO A 404 -0.23 1.49 4.50
CA PRO A 404 0.96 0.94 5.14
C PRO A 404 1.13 1.52 6.55
N PHE A 405 1.39 0.66 7.54
CA PHE A 405 1.60 1.06 8.92
C PHE A 405 2.72 0.27 9.59
N ASN A 406 3.17 0.74 10.76
CA ASN A 406 4.25 0.15 11.54
C ASN A 406 3.67 -0.66 12.73
N PRO A 407 3.48 -2.00 12.61
CA PRO A 407 2.86 -2.83 13.64
C PRO A 407 3.67 -3.07 14.92
N GLY A 408 4.89 -2.53 15.04
CA GLY A 408 5.76 -2.81 16.18
C GLY A 408 6.75 -1.68 16.48
N SER A 409 7.81 -2.00 17.23
CA SER A 409 8.85 -1.03 17.59
C SER A 409 9.80 -0.67 16.43
N THR A 410 9.73 -1.40 15.32
CA THR A 410 10.59 -1.24 14.13
C THR A 410 9.90 -0.45 13.02
N ASP A 411 10.69 0.04 12.05
CA ASP A 411 10.18 0.76 10.87
C ASP A 411 9.66 -0.18 9.74
N ALA A 412 9.40 -1.45 10.07
CA ALA A 412 8.84 -2.38 9.11
C ALA A 412 7.38 -2.02 8.81
N ARG A 413 7.05 -1.74 7.55
CA ARG A 413 5.69 -1.43 7.13
C ARG A 413 4.92 -2.66 6.66
N ALA A 414 3.65 -2.74 7.01
CA ALA A 414 2.72 -3.76 6.54
C ALA A 414 1.39 -3.12 6.11
N LEU A 415 0.66 -3.77 5.19
CA LEU A 415 -0.71 -3.41 4.89
C LEU A 415 -1.67 -4.19 5.79
N PRO A 416 -2.72 -3.56 6.35
CA PRO A 416 -3.77 -4.23 7.11
C PRO A 416 -4.36 -5.45 6.40
N THR A 417 -4.65 -5.31 5.10
CA THR A 417 -5.18 -6.39 4.26
C THR A 417 -4.21 -7.57 4.07
N SER A 418 -2.90 -7.35 4.25
CA SER A 418 -1.89 -8.41 4.19
C SER A 418 -1.84 -9.26 5.47
N LEU A 419 -2.45 -8.78 6.56
CA LEU A 419 -2.57 -9.49 7.84
C LEU A 419 -3.85 -10.32 7.95
N LEU A 420 -4.80 -10.16 7.01
CA LEU A 420 -6.00 -10.99 6.92
C LEU A 420 -5.76 -12.15 5.95
N GLN A 421 -5.91 -13.39 6.43
CA GLN A 421 -5.80 -14.56 5.58
C GLN A 421 -7.00 -14.66 4.64
N GLY A 422 -6.78 -15.19 3.43
CA GLY A 422 -7.87 -15.39 2.49
C GLY A 422 -8.88 -16.43 3.01
N GLU A 423 -8.40 -17.46 3.69
CA GLU A 423 -9.27 -18.44 4.37
C GLU A 423 -10.13 -17.79 5.45
N ASP A 424 -9.54 -16.98 6.33
CA ASP A 424 -10.24 -16.27 7.40
C ASP A 424 -11.34 -15.34 6.87
N PHE A 425 -11.04 -14.60 5.80
CA PHE A 425 -12.01 -13.76 5.09
C PHE A 425 -13.17 -14.58 4.52
N ARG A 426 -12.90 -15.68 3.81
CA ARG A 426 -13.97 -16.49 3.21
C ARG A 426 -14.81 -17.20 4.26
N ALA A 427 -14.18 -17.70 5.31
CA ALA A 427 -14.86 -18.33 6.44
C ALA A 427 -15.74 -17.32 7.19
N SER A 428 -15.26 -16.10 7.46
CA SER A 428 -16.06 -15.08 8.13
C SER A 428 -17.27 -14.66 7.29
N VAL A 429 -17.10 -14.45 5.99
CA VAL A 429 -18.21 -14.09 5.09
C VAL A 429 -19.25 -15.21 5.00
N THR A 430 -18.82 -16.47 4.86
CA THR A 430 -19.74 -17.58 4.57
C THR A 430 -20.35 -18.21 5.82
N ALA A 431 -19.56 -18.41 6.87
CA ALA A 431 -20.00 -19.03 8.11
C ALA A 431 -20.56 -18.00 9.11
N ARG A 432 -19.98 -16.80 9.16
CA ARG A 432 -20.29 -15.76 10.16
C ARG A 432 -21.00 -14.52 9.61
N ARG A 433 -21.30 -14.49 8.30
CA ARG A 433 -22.00 -13.40 7.60
C ARG A 433 -21.33 -12.01 7.76
N THR A 434 -20.04 -12.00 8.05
CA THR A 434 -19.25 -10.76 8.14
C THR A 434 -19.19 -10.09 6.78
N ARG A 435 -19.27 -8.76 6.76
CA ARG A 435 -19.10 -7.92 5.56
C ARG A 435 -17.83 -7.10 5.71
N TYR A 436 -17.22 -6.70 4.60
CA TYR A 436 -16.00 -5.90 4.61
C TYR A 436 -16.16 -4.63 3.78
N LEU A 437 -15.67 -3.51 4.33
CA LEU A 437 -15.31 -2.33 3.57
C LEU A 437 -13.82 -2.13 3.74
N VAL A 438 -13.06 -2.10 2.65
CA VAL A 438 -11.65 -1.72 2.65
C VAL A 438 -11.56 -0.30 2.10
N VAL A 439 -10.84 0.59 2.77
CA VAL A 439 -10.57 1.95 2.28
C VAL A 439 -9.08 2.17 2.24
N GLY A 440 -8.50 2.41 1.07
CA GLY A 440 -7.06 2.71 0.98
C GLY A 440 -6.40 2.34 -0.35
N SER A 441 -5.12 1.99 -0.27
CA SER A 441 -4.19 1.96 -1.41
C SER A 441 -4.54 0.91 -2.48
N ASP A 442 -4.22 1.25 -3.74
CA ASP A 442 -4.26 0.37 -4.92
C ASP A 442 -3.30 -0.83 -4.84
N GLU A 443 -2.40 -0.88 -3.84
CA GLU A 443 -1.57 -2.06 -3.56
C GLU A 443 -2.41 -3.28 -3.17
N PHE A 444 -3.64 -3.08 -2.68
CA PHE A 444 -4.55 -4.16 -2.37
C PHE A 444 -5.28 -4.70 -3.60
N ALA A 445 -5.07 -5.98 -3.88
CA ALA A 445 -5.85 -6.73 -4.87
C ALA A 445 -6.89 -7.60 -4.17
N MET A 446 -8.17 -7.19 -4.24
CA MET A 446 -9.30 -7.95 -3.68
C MET A 446 -9.39 -9.39 -4.18
N GLN A 447 -8.85 -9.66 -5.38
CA GLN A 447 -8.69 -11.00 -5.91
C GLN A 447 -8.04 -11.95 -4.92
N GLU A 448 -6.99 -11.50 -4.22
CA GLU A 448 -6.16 -12.34 -3.35
C GLU A 448 -6.95 -12.97 -2.19
N TRP A 449 -7.99 -12.29 -1.71
CA TRP A 449 -8.88 -12.81 -0.65
C TRP A 449 -9.85 -13.88 -1.17
N LEU A 450 -10.17 -13.84 -2.46
CA LEU A 450 -11.12 -14.76 -3.10
C LEU A 450 -10.46 -16.06 -3.59
N GLU A 451 -9.13 -16.08 -3.70
CA GLU A 451 -8.38 -17.22 -4.25
C GLU A 451 -8.51 -18.47 -3.36
N PRO A 452 -8.92 -19.61 -3.92
CA PRO A 452 -9.03 -20.83 -3.13
C PRO A 452 -7.64 -21.31 -2.71
N THR A 453 -7.42 -21.52 -1.41
CA THR A 453 -6.11 -21.92 -0.87
C THR A 453 -6.12 -23.31 -0.23
N ALA A 454 -7.29 -23.87 0.09
CA ALA A 454 -7.44 -25.18 0.74
C ALA A 454 -6.82 -26.32 -0.10
N LEU A 455 -5.97 -27.13 0.52
CA LEU A 455 -5.37 -28.32 -0.10
C LEU A 455 -6.24 -29.56 0.04
N VAL A 456 -6.93 -29.67 1.16
CA VAL A 456 -7.78 -30.81 1.52
C VAL A 456 -9.23 -30.35 1.48
N PRO A 457 -10.12 -31.09 0.80
CA PRO A 457 -11.52 -30.72 0.79
C PRO A 457 -12.11 -30.90 2.19
N GLY A 458 -12.70 -29.83 2.74
CA GLY A 458 -13.56 -29.91 3.93
C GLY A 458 -14.86 -30.69 3.67
N GLY A 459 -15.18 -30.89 2.38
CA GLY A 459 -16.30 -31.68 1.87
C GLY A 459 -16.26 -31.72 0.33
N GLY A 460 -17.12 -32.54 -0.28
CA GLY A 460 -17.20 -32.71 -1.74
C GLY A 460 -17.26 -34.18 -2.15
N GLY A 461 -17.49 -34.42 -3.44
CA GLY A 461 -17.56 -35.77 -4.01
C GLY A 461 -16.47 -36.05 -5.04
N GLU A 462 -16.06 -37.31 -5.12
CA GLU A 462 -15.23 -37.82 -6.21
C GLU A 462 -16.12 -38.39 -7.32
N HIS A 463 -15.96 -37.87 -8.53
CA HIS A 463 -16.79 -38.21 -9.68
C HIS A 463 -15.94 -38.85 -10.76
N ARG A 464 -16.23 -40.11 -11.06
CA ARG A 464 -15.56 -40.90 -12.12
C ARG A 464 -15.60 -40.31 -13.53
N ASN A 465 -16.47 -39.34 -13.81
CA ASN A 465 -16.52 -38.58 -15.06
C ASN A 465 -17.48 -37.38 -14.98
N LEU A 466 -17.37 -36.46 -15.94
CA LEU A 466 -18.29 -35.32 -16.12
C LEU A 466 -19.77 -35.69 -16.12
N ARG A 467 -20.16 -36.88 -16.63
CA ARG A 467 -21.57 -37.30 -16.62
C ARG A 467 -22.04 -37.67 -15.22
N ALA A 468 -21.19 -38.30 -14.40
CA ALA A 468 -21.50 -38.61 -13.01
C ALA A 468 -21.65 -37.31 -12.21
N PHE A 469 -20.71 -36.38 -12.36
CA PHE A 469 -20.79 -35.05 -11.75
C PHE A 469 -22.07 -34.31 -12.13
N ARG A 470 -22.41 -34.24 -13.42
CA ARG A 470 -23.65 -33.61 -13.90
C ARG A 470 -24.92 -34.23 -13.33
N ARG A 471 -24.93 -35.54 -13.07
CA ARG A 471 -26.07 -36.23 -12.43
C ARG A 471 -26.15 -35.90 -10.95
N ALA A 472 -25.01 -35.86 -10.25
CA ALA A 472 -24.95 -35.42 -8.86
C ALA A 472 -25.47 -33.99 -8.75
N LEU A 473 -24.92 -33.07 -9.53
CA LEU A 473 -25.34 -31.67 -9.60
C LEU A 473 -26.85 -31.50 -9.89
N ALA A 474 -27.43 -32.34 -10.77
CA ALA A 474 -28.86 -32.30 -11.07
C ALA A 474 -29.73 -32.92 -9.95
N ALA A 475 -29.26 -33.97 -9.29
CA ALA A 475 -29.98 -34.65 -8.21
C ALA A 475 -29.99 -33.83 -6.91
N GLU A 476 -28.98 -33.00 -6.71
CA GLU A 476 -28.81 -32.17 -5.52
C GLU A 476 -29.76 -30.98 -5.45
N GLY A 477 -30.31 -30.57 -6.59
CA GLY A 477 -31.09 -29.35 -6.69
C GLY A 477 -30.33 -28.16 -6.07
N ASP A 478 -31.06 -27.30 -5.36
CA ASP A 478 -30.44 -26.18 -4.65
C ASP A 478 -29.91 -26.55 -3.25
N SER A 479 -30.27 -27.72 -2.70
CA SER A 479 -30.23 -27.95 -1.25
C SER A 479 -28.87 -28.36 -0.67
N ARG A 480 -27.94 -28.92 -1.46
CA ARG A 480 -26.67 -29.44 -0.90
C ARG A 480 -25.73 -28.34 -0.38
N TYR A 481 -26.00 -27.10 -0.77
CA TYR A 481 -25.07 -25.97 -0.70
C TYR A 481 -25.77 -24.61 -0.54
N GLU A 482 -27.09 -24.59 -0.30
CA GLU A 482 -27.72 -23.46 0.36
C GLU A 482 -26.87 -23.17 1.61
N ALA A 483 -26.45 -21.92 1.78
CA ALA A 483 -25.59 -21.49 2.87
C ALA A 483 -26.27 -21.85 4.19
N ARG A 484 -25.98 -23.05 4.71
CA ARG A 484 -26.34 -23.41 6.07
C ARG A 484 -25.53 -22.46 6.91
N ALA A 485 -26.22 -21.64 7.70
CA ALA A 485 -25.56 -20.72 8.62
C ALA A 485 -24.51 -21.49 9.42
N GLY A 486 -23.30 -20.93 9.51
CA GLY A 486 -22.18 -21.56 10.22
C GLY A 486 -21.35 -22.58 9.43
N VAL A 487 -21.56 -22.78 8.11
CA VAL A 487 -20.71 -23.68 7.31
C VAL A 487 -19.92 -22.90 6.26
N ASP A 488 -18.59 -22.98 6.34
CA ASP A 488 -17.71 -22.51 5.28
C ASP A 488 -17.73 -23.51 4.10
N PHE A 489 -18.47 -23.16 3.05
CA PHE A 489 -18.56 -23.96 1.85
C PHE A 489 -17.41 -23.70 0.85
N THR A 490 -16.52 -22.74 1.11
CA THR A 490 -15.40 -22.40 0.22
C THR A 490 -14.24 -23.38 0.32
N THR A 491 -14.18 -24.15 1.41
CA THR A 491 -13.24 -25.27 1.62
C THR A 491 -13.70 -26.57 0.94
N SER A 492 -14.95 -26.63 0.45
CA SER A 492 -15.49 -27.81 -0.21
C SER A 492 -15.25 -27.80 -1.72
N PHE A 493 -14.81 -28.92 -2.29
CA PHE A 493 -14.65 -29.06 -3.73
C PHE A 493 -14.86 -30.49 -4.25
N ASP A 494 -15.39 -30.60 -5.45
CA ASP A 494 -15.60 -31.87 -6.15
C ASP A 494 -14.42 -32.18 -7.09
N THR A 495 -13.99 -33.43 -7.13
CA THR A 495 -12.97 -33.90 -8.09
C THR A 495 -13.64 -34.69 -9.20
N VAL A 496 -13.39 -34.32 -10.46
CA VAL A 496 -14.07 -34.88 -11.62
C VAL A 496 -13.06 -35.39 -12.63
N ALA A 497 -12.97 -36.70 -12.82
CA ALA A 497 -12.11 -37.28 -13.83
C ALA A 497 -12.57 -36.89 -15.26
N VAL A 498 -11.64 -36.61 -16.16
CA VAL A 498 -11.95 -36.27 -17.56
C VAL A 498 -11.37 -37.33 -18.49
N GLU A 499 -12.27 -38.05 -19.14
CA GLU A 499 -11.93 -39.04 -20.15
C GLU A 499 -12.61 -38.71 -21.48
N VAL A 500 -11.87 -38.87 -22.57
CA VAL A 500 -12.36 -38.64 -23.92
C VAL A 500 -12.18 -39.89 -24.80
N THR A 501 -13.08 -40.04 -25.77
CA THR A 501 -12.94 -41.08 -26.80
C THR A 501 -12.41 -40.41 -28.07
N TRP A 502 -11.29 -40.90 -28.60
CA TRP A 502 -10.60 -40.31 -29.74
C TRP A 502 -10.42 -41.31 -30.89
N TRP A 503 -10.22 -40.79 -32.10
CA TRP A 503 -9.98 -41.60 -33.28
C TRP A 503 -8.69 -42.42 -33.16
N PRO A 504 -8.58 -43.59 -33.83
CA PRO A 504 -7.48 -44.54 -33.63
C PRO A 504 -6.09 -43.97 -33.99
N TRP A 505 -6.05 -43.01 -34.90
CA TRP A 505 -4.84 -42.53 -35.58
C TRP A 505 -4.19 -41.29 -34.92
N GLY A 506 -4.57 -40.92 -33.71
CA GLY A 506 -3.99 -39.76 -33.01
C GLY A 506 -4.17 -39.80 -31.50
N GLN A 507 -3.58 -38.80 -30.85
CA GLN A 507 -3.73 -38.49 -29.42
C GLN A 507 -4.47 -37.15 -29.30
N PRO A 508 -5.38 -36.99 -28.32
CA PRO A 508 -5.97 -35.68 -28.04
C PRO A 508 -4.90 -34.67 -27.62
N SER A 509 -5.14 -33.37 -27.85
CA SER A 509 -4.28 -32.30 -27.31
C SER A 509 -4.47 -32.16 -25.80
N SER A 510 -3.42 -31.77 -25.08
CA SER A 510 -3.51 -31.35 -23.67
C SER A 510 -4.49 -30.21 -23.46
N ASP A 511 -4.66 -29.31 -24.44
CA ASP A 511 -5.61 -28.19 -24.40
C ASP A 511 -7.08 -28.64 -24.30
N LEU A 512 -7.36 -29.89 -24.65
CA LEU A 512 -8.72 -30.41 -24.59
C LEU A 512 -9.26 -30.42 -23.16
N LEU A 513 -8.40 -30.65 -22.15
CA LEU A 513 -8.80 -30.56 -20.75
C LEU A 513 -9.24 -29.13 -20.38
N HIS A 514 -8.48 -28.12 -20.81
CA HIS A 514 -8.83 -26.71 -20.59
C HIS A 514 -10.15 -26.34 -21.29
N ARG A 515 -10.39 -26.85 -22.52
CA ARG A 515 -11.67 -26.66 -23.22
C ARG A 515 -12.85 -27.31 -22.49
N GLU A 516 -12.67 -28.51 -21.94
CA GLU A 516 -13.70 -29.17 -21.12
C GLU A 516 -13.95 -28.39 -19.82
N ALA A 517 -12.91 -27.81 -19.21
CA ALA A 517 -13.03 -26.95 -18.05
C ALA A 517 -13.83 -25.67 -18.36
N LEU A 518 -13.55 -25.00 -19.49
CA LEU A 518 -14.34 -23.85 -19.98
C LEU A 518 -15.80 -24.22 -20.25
N ALA A 519 -16.04 -25.37 -20.89
CA ALA A 519 -17.39 -25.85 -21.16
C ALA A 519 -18.16 -26.16 -19.86
N LEU A 520 -17.50 -26.78 -18.88
CA LEU A 520 -18.06 -27.06 -17.57
C LEU A 520 -18.37 -25.75 -16.83
N GLN A 521 -17.46 -24.79 -16.84
CA GLN A 521 -17.68 -23.49 -16.20
C GLN A 521 -18.86 -22.73 -16.80
N ALA A 522 -18.99 -22.73 -18.14
CA ALA A 522 -20.15 -22.15 -18.82
C ALA A 522 -21.47 -22.87 -18.47
N GLU A 523 -21.44 -24.18 -18.23
CA GLU A 523 -22.59 -24.95 -17.74
C GLU A 523 -22.94 -24.60 -16.29
N LEU A 524 -21.94 -24.50 -15.41
CA LEU A 524 -22.13 -24.12 -14.00
C LEU A 524 -22.72 -22.72 -13.87
N CYS A 525 -22.20 -21.73 -14.61
CA CYS A 525 -22.74 -20.37 -14.62
C CYS A 525 -24.20 -20.29 -15.11
N ARG A 526 -24.60 -21.16 -16.04
CA ARG A 526 -25.99 -21.20 -16.53
C ARG A 526 -26.95 -21.86 -15.54
N ARG A 527 -26.53 -22.96 -14.91
CA ARG A 527 -27.36 -23.70 -13.95
C ARG A 527 -27.47 -22.99 -12.60
N HIS A 528 -26.38 -22.39 -12.14
CA HIS A 528 -26.26 -21.79 -10.81
C HIS A 528 -25.61 -20.40 -10.90
N PRO A 529 -26.27 -19.42 -11.54
CA PRO A 529 -25.69 -18.08 -11.78
C PRO A 529 -25.40 -17.27 -10.51
N HIS A 530 -25.95 -17.69 -9.38
CA HIS A 530 -25.75 -17.10 -8.07
C HIS A 530 -24.51 -17.62 -7.34
N ARG A 531 -23.94 -18.74 -7.81
CA ARG A 531 -22.77 -19.35 -7.20
C ARG A 531 -21.55 -19.02 -8.04
N ARG A 532 -20.48 -18.59 -7.38
CA ARG A 532 -19.17 -18.51 -8.01
C ARG A 532 -18.50 -19.87 -7.92
N TYR A 533 -18.27 -20.48 -9.07
CA TYR A 533 -17.40 -21.66 -9.18
C TYR A 533 -16.06 -21.27 -9.78
N LEU A 534 -15.01 -21.91 -9.27
CA LEU A 534 -13.71 -21.98 -9.92
C LEU A 534 -13.49 -23.42 -10.39
N VAL A 535 -13.06 -23.59 -11.63
CA VAL A 535 -12.72 -24.89 -12.20
C VAL A 535 -11.22 -24.94 -12.41
N ILE A 536 -10.54 -25.76 -11.61
CA ILE A 536 -9.10 -25.94 -11.67
C ILE A 536 -8.83 -27.23 -12.44
N HIS A 537 -7.97 -27.17 -13.46
CA HIS A 537 -7.64 -28.34 -14.25
C HIS A 537 -6.24 -28.88 -13.92
N HIS A 538 -6.21 -30.16 -13.53
CA HIS A 538 -5.01 -30.92 -13.23
C HIS A 538 -4.77 -31.91 -14.35
N GLY A 539 -3.90 -31.53 -15.28
CA GLY A 539 -3.62 -32.29 -16.50
C GLY A 539 -2.13 -32.56 -16.67
N GLY A 540 -1.84 -33.71 -17.29
CA GLY A 540 -0.52 -34.04 -17.81
C GLY A 540 -0.62 -34.39 -19.29
N GLU A 541 0.34 -35.14 -19.80
CA GLU A 541 0.18 -35.72 -21.14
C GLU A 541 -0.99 -36.71 -21.15
N PRO A 542 -1.87 -36.70 -22.18
CA PRO A 542 -2.99 -37.61 -22.23
C PRO A 542 -2.57 -39.09 -22.18
N GLU A 543 -3.17 -39.86 -21.28
CA GLU A 543 -2.83 -41.27 -21.05
C GLU A 543 -3.88 -42.22 -21.65
N LEU A 544 -3.44 -43.27 -22.33
CA LEU A 544 -4.35 -44.26 -22.93
C LEU A 544 -4.86 -45.23 -21.86
N VAL A 545 -6.13 -45.09 -21.47
CA VAL A 545 -6.76 -45.93 -20.42
C VAL A 545 -7.60 -47.09 -20.97
N GLY A 546 -7.86 -47.13 -22.28
CA GLY A 546 -8.52 -48.30 -22.88
C GLY A 546 -9.07 -48.07 -24.28
N ARG A 547 -10.05 -48.89 -24.68
CA ARG A 547 -10.77 -48.76 -25.95
C ARG A 547 -12.28 -48.91 -25.76
N ARG A 548 -13.05 -48.19 -26.57
CA ARG A 548 -14.51 -48.28 -26.67
C ARG A 548 -14.88 -48.92 -28.00
N LEU A 549 -15.76 -49.93 -27.98
CA LEU A 549 -16.17 -50.70 -29.16
C LEU A 549 -14.98 -51.33 -29.93
N GLY A 550 -13.88 -51.65 -29.23
CA GLY A 550 -12.67 -52.27 -29.81
C GLY A 550 -11.80 -51.37 -30.70
N ILE A 551 -12.36 -50.28 -31.24
CA ILE A 551 -11.70 -49.45 -32.26
C ILE A 551 -11.30 -48.07 -31.71
N LEU A 552 -12.17 -47.42 -30.94
CA LEU A 552 -11.93 -46.05 -30.48
C LEU A 552 -11.09 -46.04 -29.21
N LYS A 553 -10.00 -45.27 -29.18
CA LYS A 553 -9.12 -45.16 -28.01
C LYS A 553 -9.79 -44.29 -26.94
N ARG A 554 -9.74 -44.70 -25.68
CA ARG A 554 -10.15 -43.91 -24.51
C ARG A 554 -8.91 -43.34 -23.86
N TRP A 555 -8.87 -42.03 -23.72
CA TRP A 555 -7.77 -41.29 -23.12
C TRP A 555 -8.24 -40.62 -21.83
N ALA A 556 -7.46 -40.75 -20.76
CA ALA A 556 -7.58 -39.92 -19.57
C ALA A 556 -6.78 -38.65 -19.80
N LEU A 557 -7.42 -37.50 -19.63
CA LEU A 557 -6.77 -36.20 -19.80
C LEU A 557 -6.25 -35.62 -18.47
N GLY A 558 -6.74 -36.15 -17.35
CA GLY A 558 -6.52 -35.62 -16.01
C GLY A 558 -7.85 -35.52 -15.24
N HIS A 559 -7.93 -34.57 -14.31
CA HIS A 559 -9.15 -34.28 -13.57
C HIS A 559 -9.39 -32.78 -13.43
N LEU A 560 -10.63 -32.42 -13.15
CA LEU A 560 -11.06 -31.06 -12.82
C LEU A 560 -11.43 -31.02 -11.34
N GLU A 561 -10.95 -30.02 -10.62
CA GLU A 561 -11.50 -29.63 -9.33
C GLU A 561 -12.54 -28.53 -9.53
N VAL A 562 -13.74 -28.74 -9.02
CA VAL A 562 -14.81 -27.74 -9.03
C VAL A 562 -14.95 -27.20 -7.63
N ARG A 563 -14.41 -26.00 -7.42
CA ARG A 563 -14.40 -25.31 -6.12
C ARG A 563 -15.49 -24.25 -6.08
N ARG A 564 -16.00 -23.96 -4.88
CA ARG A 564 -16.88 -22.80 -4.66
C ARG A 564 -16.10 -21.64 -4.05
N SER A 565 -16.46 -20.44 -4.45
CA SER A 565 -16.09 -19.18 -3.79
C SER A 565 -17.37 -18.45 -3.37
N LEU A 566 -17.28 -17.18 -2.99
CA LEU A 566 -18.41 -16.38 -2.50
C LEU A 566 -19.57 -16.33 -3.51
N ASN A 567 -20.80 -16.23 -3.01
CA ASN A 567 -21.97 -16.11 -3.88
C ASN A 567 -21.98 -14.76 -4.61
N LEU A 568 -22.61 -14.71 -5.78
CA LEU A 568 -22.72 -13.52 -6.64
C LEU A 568 -24.02 -12.73 -6.41
N GLU A 569 -24.83 -13.13 -5.43
CA GLU A 569 -26.11 -12.49 -5.11
C GLU A 569 -25.95 -11.28 -4.17
N THR A 570 -24.84 -11.21 -3.41
CA THR A 570 -24.67 -10.21 -2.35
C THR A 570 -23.21 -9.81 -2.29
N SER A 571 -22.90 -8.52 -2.43
CA SER A 571 -21.53 -8.03 -2.25
C SER A 571 -21.11 -8.17 -0.78
N ALA A 572 -20.15 -9.04 -0.51
CA ALA A 572 -19.56 -9.29 0.80
C ALA A 572 -18.37 -8.38 1.12
N ALA A 573 -17.71 -7.84 0.10
CA ALA A 573 -16.59 -6.92 0.29
C ALA A 573 -16.61 -5.79 -0.74
N VAL A 574 -16.50 -4.56 -0.23
CA VAL A 574 -16.39 -3.34 -1.02
C VAL A 574 -15.01 -2.74 -0.77
N PHE A 575 -14.39 -2.21 -1.82
CA PHE A 575 -13.12 -1.49 -1.74
C PHE A 575 -13.29 -0.08 -2.28
N VAL A 576 -12.97 0.90 -1.46
CA VAL A 576 -12.91 2.32 -1.82
C VAL A 576 -11.44 2.70 -1.95
N ARG A 577 -11.03 3.05 -3.16
CA ARG A 577 -9.66 3.47 -3.46
C ARG A 577 -9.41 4.84 -2.86
N ALA A 578 -8.31 4.98 -2.14
CA ALA A 578 -7.85 6.22 -1.56
C ALA A 578 -6.31 6.19 -1.44
N ASP A 579 -5.67 7.32 -1.69
CA ASP A 579 -4.26 7.47 -1.31
C ASP A 579 -4.13 7.81 0.18
N GLU A 580 -2.90 7.77 0.71
CA GLU A 580 -2.64 8.01 2.14
C GLU A 580 -3.12 9.39 2.60
N ALA A 581 -2.97 10.42 1.76
CA ALA A 581 -3.37 11.78 2.10
C ALA A 581 -4.90 11.94 2.17
N ALA A 582 -5.63 11.30 1.26
CA ALA A 582 -7.08 11.30 1.28
C ALA A 582 -7.63 10.58 2.52
N MET A 583 -7.00 9.48 2.94
CA MET A 583 -7.42 8.75 4.15
C MET A 583 -7.32 9.59 5.43
N ASP A 584 -6.42 10.58 5.45
CA ASP A 584 -6.25 11.50 6.59
C ASP A 584 -7.14 12.75 6.50
N ASP A 585 -7.78 13.01 5.35
CA ASP A 585 -8.64 14.17 5.14
C ASP A 585 -10.07 13.91 5.65
N PRO A 586 -10.55 14.64 6.69
CA PRO A 586 -11.93 14.52 7.16
C PRO A 586 -12.99 14.76 6.08
N ALA A 587 -12.70 15.58 5.07
CA ALA A 587 -13.61 15.83 3.95
C ALA A 587 -13.76 14.62 3.04
N PHE A 588 -12.68 13.85 2.82
CA PHE A 588 -12.74 12.58 2.10
C PHE A 588 -13.48 11.53 2.92
N VAL A 589 -13.17 11.38 4.21
CA VAL A 589 -13.84 10.41 5.10
C VAL A 589 -15.35 10.64 5.10
N THR A 590 -15.81 11.89 5.19
CA THR A 590 -17.24 12.23 5.20
C THR A 590 -17.86 12.39 3.80
N SER A 591 -17.11 12.09 2.74
CA SER A 591 -17.56 12.24 1.35
C SER A 591 -18.69 11.29 0.97
N GLU A 592 -19.36 11.61 -0.14
CA GLU A 592 -20.40 10.75 -0.71
C GLU A 592 -19.85 9.39 -1.15
N VAL A 593 -18.59 9.30 -1.60
CA VAL A 593 -17.93 8.06 -2.04
C VAL A 593 -17.80 7.09 -0.86
N VAL A 594 -17.20 7.54 0.25
CA VAL A 594 -17.01 6.72 1.45
C VAL A 594 -18.35 6.34 2.06
N ARG A 595 -19.28 7.29 2.14
CA ARG A 595 -20.64 7.02 2.63
C ARG A 595 -21.36 5.99 1.76
N TYR A 596 -21.27 6.10 0.44
CA TYR A 596 -21.84 5.11 -0.49
C TYR A 596 -21.20 3.74 -0.31
N GLY A 597 -19.86 3.66 -0.23
CA GLY A 597 -19.13 2.41 0.00
C GLY A 597 -19.50 1.71 1.30
N LEU A 598 -19.58 2.47 2.41
CA LEU A 598 -20.08 1.99 3.71
C LEU A 598 -21.49 1.43 3.59
N LEU A 599 -22.42 2.24 3.07
CA LEU A 599 -23.80 1.84 2.96
C LEU A 599 -23.96 0.64 2.04
N LEU A 600 -23.16 0.52 0.99
CA LEU A 600 -23.18 -0.61 0.06
C LEU A 600 -22.69 -1.90 0.71
N ALA A 601 -21.67 -1.83 1.57
CA ALA A 601 -21.12 -2.97 2.28
C ALA A 601 -22.02 -3.47 3.43
N LEU A 602 -22.94 -2.66 3.93
CA LEU A 602 -23.86 -3.06 4.99
C LEU A 602 -24.76 -4.25 4.60
N PRO A 603 -25.14 -5.11 5.57
CA PRO A 603 -26.21 -6.09 5.38
C PRO A 603 -27.51 -5.45 4.90
N PHE A 604 -28.28 -6.16 4.06
CA PHE A 604 -29.53 -5.67 3.49
C PHE A 604 -30.55 -5.28 4.56
N GLU A 605 -30.63 -6.09 5.62
CA GLU A 605 -31.50 -5.89 6.76
C GLU A 605 -31.14 -4.59 7.49
N THR A 606 -29.84 -4.36 7.73
CA THR A 606 -29.35 -3.13 8.37
C THR A 606 -29.61 -1.90 7.49
N LYS A 607 -29.44 -1.99 6.17
CA LYS A 607 -29.79 -0.90 5.23
C LYS A 607 -31.27 -0.50 5.39
N LEU A 608 -32.17 -1.46 5.48
CA LEU A 608 -33.61 -1.22 5.66
C LEU A 608 -33.96 -0.68 7.04
N GLU A 609 -33.38 -1.24 8.11
CA GLU A 609 -33.55 -0.73 9.47
C GLU A 609 -33.11 0.73 9.56
N ARG A 610 -31.96 1.09 8.98
CA ARG A 610 -31.46 2.46 8.94
C ARG A 610 -32.36 3.38 8.12
N LEU A 611 -32.83 2.94 6.97
CA LEU A 611 -33.77 3.70 6.15
C LEU A 611 -35.08 3.97 6.89
N ALA A 612 -35.65 2.94 7.52
CA ALA A 612 -36.87 3.06 8.29
C ALA A 612 -36.68 3.94 9.53
N ALA A 613 -35.56 3.82 10.24
CA ALA A 613 -35.22 4.68 11.36
C ALA A 613 -35.18 6.16 10.93
N LEU A 614 -34.52 6.49 9.81
CA LEU A 614 -34.48 7.85 9.27
C LEU A 614 -35.87 8.37 8.93
N ILE A 615 -36.69 7.57 8.24
CA ILE A 615 -38.04 7.94 7.81
C ILE A 615 -38.98 8.12 9.02
N SER A 616 -38.79 7.33 10.08
CA SER A 616 -39.66 7.34 11.26
C SER A 616 -39.34 8.46 12.26
N ARG A 617 -38.27 9.23 12.04
CA ARG A 617 -37.88 10.32 12.93
C ARG A 617 -38.99 11.37 13.06
N ALA A 618 -39.16 11.91 14.26
CA ALA A 618 -40.14 12.98 14.49
C ALA A 618 -39.70 14.32 13.87
N ALA A 619 -38.40 14.63 13.88
CA ALA A 619 -37.87 15.88 13.32
C ALA A 619 -37.80 15.83 11.77
N PRO A 620 -37.83 17.00 11.08
CA PRO A 620 -37.48 17.08 9.67
C PRO A 620 -36.05 16.60 9.43
N LEU A 621 -35.80 16.00 8.26
CA LEU A 621 -34.46 15.53 7.91
C LEU A 621 -33.52 16.70 7.61
N SER A 622 -32.28 16.65 8.14
CA SER A 622 -31.21 17.53 7.67
C SER A 622 -30.79 17.16 6.24
N GLU A 623 -30.07 18.04 5.54
CA GLU A 623 -29.61 17.75 4.17
C GLU A 623 -28.70 16.50 4.12
N GLY A 624 -27.79 16.34 5.09
CA GLY A 624 -26.95 15.14 5.18
C GLY A 624 -27.75 13.86 5.43
N GLN A 625 -28.80 13.92 6.25
CA GLN A 625 -29.71 12.79 6.48
C GLN A 625 -30.54 12.46 5.24
N ARG A 626 -31.00 13.48 4.52
CA ARG A 626 -31.71 13.32 3.26
C ARG A 626 -30.82 12.66 2.20
N GLN A 627 -29.57 13.12 2.06
CA GLN A 627 -28.59 12.51 1.17
C GLN A 627 -28.33 11.05 1.57
N THR A 628 -28.14 10.77 2.85
CA THR A 628 -27.98 9.40 3.38
C THR A 628 -29.18 8.52 3.04
N GLY A 629 -30.42 9.04 3.18
CA GLY A 629 -31.64 8.32 2.80
C GLY A 629 -31.70 8.00 1.29
N LEU A 630 -31.28 8.93 0.43
CA LEU A 630 -31.19 8.70 -1.01
C LEU A 630 -30.11 7.68 -1.38
N LEU A 631 -28.95 7.72 -0.72
CA LEU A 631 -27.89 6.72 -0.90
C LEU A 631 -28.33 5.33 -0.43
N LEU A 632 -29.04 5.24 0.70
CA LEU A 632 -29.65 3.99 1.19
C LEU A 632 -30.58 3.39 0.14
N VAL A 633 -31.47 4.20 -0.45
CA VAL A 633 -32.32 3.76 -1.56
C VAL A 633 -31.50 3.29 -2.74
N ALA A 634 -30.43 4.02 -3.11
CA ALA A 634 -29.57 3.63 -4.21
C ALA A 634 -28.91 2.25 -3.98
N VAL A 635 -28.32 2.01 -2.81
CA VAL A 635 -27.65 0.72 -2.49
C VAL A 635 -28.66 -0.42 -2.35
N LEU A 636 -29.86 -0.18 -1.83
CA LEU A 636 -30.93 -1.18 -1.79
C LEU A 636 -31.35 -1.60 -3.21
N LEU A 637 -31.45 -0.64 -4.13
CA LEU A 637 -31.75 -0.93 -5.53
C LEU A 637 -30.60 -1.70 -6.21
N VAL A 638 -29.34 -1.46 -5.82
CA VAL A 638 -28.19 -2.27 -6.27
C VAL A 638 -28.35 -3.73 -5.85
N ASP A 639 -28.56 -3.99 -4.56
CA ASP A 639 -28.71 -5.36 -4.03
C ASP A 639 -29.86 -6.10 -4.73
N LEU A 640 -31.03 -5.43 -4.87
CA LEU A 640 -32.19 -5.99 -5.57
C LEU A 640 -31.92 -6.23 -7.06
N SER A 641 -31.14 -5.37 -7.70
CA SER A 641 -30.78 -5.53 -9.11
C SER A 641 -29.86 -6.73 -9.32
N GLU A 642 -28.97 -7.00 -8.37
CA GLU A 642 -28.04 -8.13 -8.40
C GLU A 642 -28.74 -9.46 -8.19
N GLU A 643 -29.61 -9.52 -7.17
CA GLU A 643 -30.48 -10.66 -6.91
C GLU A 643 -31.30 -11.04 -8.17
N GLN A 644 -31.87 -10.03 -8.83
CA GLN A 644 -32.60 -10.22 -10.08
C GLN A 644 -31.69 -10.66 -11.25
N ALA A 645 -30.52 -10.04 -11.40
CA ALA A 645 -29.58 -10.37 -12.46
C ALA A 645 -29.10 -11.83 -12.35
N ALA A 646 -28.84 -12.30 -11.13
CA ALA A 646 -28.55 -13.69 -10.85
C ALA A 646 -29.72 -14.59 -11.27
N LEU A 647 -30.95 -14.31 -10.82
CA LEU A 647 -32.10 -15.13 -11.13
C LEU A 647 -32.44 -15.20 -12.64
N ARG A 648 -32.22 -14.11 -13.36
CA ARG A 648 -32.49 -14.00 -14.80
C ARG A 648 -31.56 -14.84 -15.66
N ARG A 649 -30.31 -15.03 -15.23
CA ARG A 649 -29.33 -15.89 -15.92
C ARG A 649 -29.56 -17.38 -15.67
N ALA A 650 -30.39 -17.74 -14.69
CA ALA A 650 -30.55 -19.13 -14.27
C ALA A 650 -31.42 -19.95 -15.23
N GLU A 651 -31.00 -21.18 -15.49
CA GLU A 651 -31.83 -22.20 -16.15
C GLU A 651 -32.85 -22.83 -15.19
N GLY A 652 -33.92 -23.41 -15.73
CA GLY A 652 -34.93 -24.16 -14.96
C GLY A 652 -36.33 -23.53 -14.96
N ARG A 653 -37.30 -24.32 -14.47
CA ARG A 653 -38.68 -23.86 -14.29
C ARG A 653 -38.73 -22.81 -13.18
N LEU A 654 -39.50 -21.76 -13.41
CA LEU A 654 -39.70 -20.68 -12.46
C LEU A 654 -41.17 -20.69 -12.02
N ASP A 655 -41.45 -21.24 -10.85
CA ASP A 655 -42.74 -21.12 -10.17
C ASP A 655 -42.72 -19.96 -9.15
N ASP A 656 -43.85 -19.69 -8.52
CA ASP A 656 -43.98 -18.54 -7.61
C ASP A 656 -43.27 -18.78 -6.27
N GLY A 657 -43.22 -20.03 -5.79
CA GLY A 657 -42.44 -20.38 -4.60
C GLY A 657 -40.93 -20.25 -4.82
N MET A 658 -40.44 -20.55 -6.02
CA MET A 658 -39.04 -20.34 -6.40
C MET A 658 -38.72 -18.85 -6.52
N LEU A 659 -39.63 -18.03 -7.05
CA LEU A 659 -39.47 -16.57 -7.07
C LEU A 659 -39.31 -16.02 -5.65
N GLU A 660 -40.20 -16.40 -4.73
CA GLU A 660 -40.15 -15.94 -3.34
C GLU A 660 -38.85 -16.35 -2.64
N ARG A 661 -38.40 -17.59 -2.87
CA ARG A 661 -37.14 -18.10 -2.28
C ARG A 661 -35.88 -17.47 -2.85
N ARG A 662 -35.90 -17.13 -4.14
CA ARG A 662 -34.71 -16.61 -4.86
C ARG A 662 -34.64 -15.10 -4.91
N LEU A 663 -35.75 -14.42 -4.61
CA LEU A 663 -35.82 -12.98 -4.46
C LEU A 663 -36.02 -12.65 -2.98
N SER A 664 -35.16 -13.20 -2.13
CA SER A 664 -35.21 -13.08 -0.68
C SER A 664 -35.13 -11.63 -0.18
N TYR A 665 -34.34 -10.77 -0.81
CA TYR A 665 -34.25 -9.34 -0.48
C TYR A 665 -35.51 -8.61 -0.89
N LEU A 666 -36.07 -8.91 -2.06
CA LEU A 666 -37.37 -8.36 -2.45
C LEU A 666 -38.48 -8.81 -1.50
N ALA A 667 -38.50 -10.10 -1.13
CA ALA A 667 -39.47 -10.66 -0.20
C ALA A 667 -39.34 -10.01 1.20
N TYR A 668 -38.10 -9.83 1.66
CA TYR A 668 -37.81 -9.16 2.93
C TYR A 668 -38.25 -7.69 2.90
N LEU A 669 -37.88 -6.93 1.86
CA LEU A 669 -38.32 -5.54 1.67
C LEU A 669 -39.85 -5.42 1.67
N ARG A 670 -40.55 -6.32 0.98
CA ARG A 670 -42.01 -6.33 0.94
C ARG A 670 -42.63 -6.55 2.33
N GLY A 671 -42.04 -7.43 3.13
CA GLY A 671 -42.51 -7.72 4.49
C GLY A 671 -42.01 -6.76 5.56
N PHE A 672 -41.15 -5.80 5.19
CA PHE A 672 -40.48 -4.94 6.16
C PHE A 672 -41.45 -3.87 6.71
N PRO A 673 -41.63 -3.76 8.04
CA PRO A 673 -42.59 -2.84 8.62
C PRO A 673 -42.02 -1.42 8.66
N PHE A 674 -42.26 -0.63 7.61
CA PHE A 674 -41.98 0.80 7.65
C PHE A 674 -43.00 1.50 8.54
N ALA A 675 -42.54 2.15 9.62
CA ALA A 675 -43.42 3.06 10.35
C ALA A 675 -43.64 4.31 9.49
N VAL A 676 -44.88 4.52 9.09
CA VAL A 676 -45.28 5.65 8.26
C VAL A 676 -44.99 6.97 9.00
N PRO A 677 -44.29 7.94 8.38
CA PRO A 677 -44.06 9.23 8.99
C PRO A 677 -45.38 9.87 9.42
N SER A 678 -45.51 10.22 10.70
CA SER A 678 -46.63 11.05 11.16
C SER A 678 -46.52 12.51 10.68
N THR A 679 -45.36 12.91 10.15
CA THR A 679 -45.04 14.25 9.70
C THR A 679 -45.10 14.38 8.18
N ASP A 680 -45.73 15.44 7.66
CA ASP A 680 -45.78 15.81 6.24
C ASP A 680 -44.44 16.41 5.76
N ASP A 681 -43.33 15.68 5.98
CA ASP A 681 -42.00 16.11 5.56
C ASP A 681 -41.76 15.69 4.10
N PRO A 682 -41.67 16.66 3.16
CA PRO A 682 -41.49 16.36 1.74
C PRO A 682 -40.17 15.64 1.43
N ALA A 683 -39.14 15.76 2.28
CA ALA A 683 -37.87 15.06 2.11
C ALA A 683 -38.02 13.55 2.37
N LYS A 684 -38.73 13.16 3.44
CA LYS A 684 -39.04 11.75 3.76
C LYS A 684 -39.88 11.12 2.65
N HIS A 685 -40.90 11.84 2.18
CA HIS A 685 -41.71 11.41 1.04
C HIS A 685 -40.88 11.27 -0.23
N GLY A 686 -39.95 12.20 -0.47
CA GLY A 686 -39.03 12.14 -1.60
C GLY A 686 -38.20 10.85 -1.63
N ILE A 687 -37.70 10.40 -0.47
CA ILE A 687 -36.94 9.15 -0.35
C ILE A 687 -37.80 7.92 -0.65
N LEU A 688 -39.01 7.84 -0.08
CA LEU A 688 -39.95 6.75 -0.36
C LEU A 688 -40.39 6.72 -1.83
N VAL A 689 -40.66 7.88 -2.43
CA VAL A 689 -40.94 8.03 -3.85
C VAL A 689 -39.78 7.51 -4.70
N GLU A 690 -38.53 7.82 -4.33
CA GLU A 690 -37.35 7.32 -5.03
C GLU A 690 -37.24 5.80 -4.98
N LEU A 691 -37.53 5.19 -3.81
CA LEU A 691 -37.51 3.73 -3.64
C LEU A 691 -38.56 3.06 -4.54
N CYS A 692 -39.82 3.49 -4.45
CA CYS A 692 -40.90 2.94 -5.26
C CYS A 692 -40.67 3.14 -6.76
N ALA A 693 -40.25 4.34 -7.17
CA ALA A 693 -39.91 4.63 -8.55
C ALA A 693 -38.74 3.76 -9.05
N GLY A 694 -37.70 3.57 -8.24
CA GLY A 694 -36.57 2.71 -8.55
C GLY A 694 -36.96 1.25 -8.77
N LEU A 695 -37.83 0.71 -7.90
CA LEU A 695 -38.37 -0.64 -8.05
C LEU A 695 -39.20 -0.80 -9.34
N GLU A 696 -40.04 0.18 -9.66
CA GLU A 696 -40.79 0.20 -10.91
C GLU A 696 -39.87 0.24 -12.13
N VAL A 697 -38.79 1.03 -12.07
CA VAL A 697 -37.76 1.07 -13.11
C VAL A 697 -37.09 -0.29 -13.27
N LEU A 698 -36.69 -0.96 -12.19
CA LEU A 698 -36.13 -2.32 -12.25
C LEU A 698 -37.11 -3.31 -12.90
N ALA A 699 -38.39 -3.26 -12.52
CA ALA A 699 -39.42 -4.14 -13.08
C ALA A 699 -39.66 -3.91 -14.58
N ARG A 700 -39.62 -2.66 -15.05
CA ARG A 700 -39.99 -2.25 -16.43
C ARG A 700 -38.83 -2.20 -17.41
N SER A 701 -37.66 -1.71 -16.99
CA SER A 701 -36.45 -1.59 -17.83
C SER A 701 -36.02 -2.91 -18.45
N GLN A 702 -36.42 -4.02 -17.84
CA GLN A 702 -36.04 -5.36 -18.24
C GLN A 702 -37.10 -6.07 -19.12
N ARG A 703 -38.18 -5.38 -19.54
CA ARG A 703 -39.19 -5.91 -20.48
C ARG A 703 -38.77 -5.70 -21.94
N SER A 704 -38.28 -6.75 -22.59
CA SER A 704 -38.10 -6.72 -24.06
C SER A 704 -39.47 -6.86 -24.75
N ARG A 705 -39.76 -6.02 -25.76
CA ARG A 705 -41.01 -6.11 -26.57
C ARG A 705 -41.21 -7.48 -27.25
N LEU A 706 -40.14 -8.27 -27.41
CA LEU A 706 -40.14 -9.60 -28.04
C LEU A 706 -40.28 -10.77 -27.04
N THR A 707 -40.23 -10.52 -25.72
CA THR A 707 -40.26 -11.56 -24.67
C THR A 707 -41.53 -11.51 -23.82
N TRP A 708 -42.68 -11.21 -24.43
CA TRP A 708 -43.98 -11.19 -23.74
C TRP A 708 -44.36 -12.55 -23.10
N LEU A 709 -43.70 -13.63 -23.53
CA LEU A 709 -43.80 -14.97 -22.94
C LEU A 709 -42.41 -15.42 -22.43
N GLY A 710 -42.36 -15.97 -21.21
CA GLY A 710 -41.14 -16.61 -20.66
C GLY A 710 -40.72 -16.14 -19.26
N ARG A 711 -39.53 -16.61 -18.84
CA ARG A 711 -38.94 -16.39 -17.50
C ARG A 711 -38.83 -14.90 -17.14
N GLN A 712 -38.30 -14.10 -18.08
CA GLN A 712 -38.07 -12.66 -17.89
C GLN A 712 -39.36 -11.88 -17.62
N ALA A 713 -40.43 -12.17 -18.38
CA ALA A 713 -41.75 -11.58 -18.18
C ALA A 713 -42.39 -12.03 -16.86
N LYS A 714 -42.09 -13.24 -16.38
CA LYS A 714 -42.57 -13.71 -15.07
C LYS A 714 -41.89 -12.95 -13.93
N ILE A 715 -40.56 -12.84 -13.95
CA ILE A 715 -39.78 -12.06 -12.95
C ILE A 715 -40.24 -10.60 -12.94
N SER A 716 -40.32 -9.95 -14.11
CA SER A 716 -40.77 -8.56 -14.20
C SER A 716 -42.24 -8.33 -13.79
N ARG A 717 -43.12 -9.33 -13.93
CA ARG A 717 -44.50 -9.23 -13.42
C ARG A 717 -44.55 -9.37 -11.90
N HIS A 718 -43.76 -10.29 -11.34
CA HIS A 718 -43.65 -10.47 -9.90
C HIS A 718 -43.07 -9.22 -9.24
N LEU A 719 -41.97 -8.66 -9.75
CA LEU A 719 -41.42 -7.39 -9.28
C LEU A 719 -42.42 -6.23 -9.33
N ALA A 720 -43.15 -6.09 -10.44
CA ALA A 720 -44.19 -5.06 -10.56
C ALA A 720 -45.40 -5.31 -9.65
N ALA A 721 -45.63 -6.54 -9.20
CA ALA A 721 -46.63 -6.84 -8.17
C ALA A 721 -46.10 -6.43 -6.79
N CYS A 722 -44.88 -6.85 -6.44
CA CYS A 722 -44.24 -6.49 -5.18
C CYS A 722 -44.07 -4.96 -5.01
N ALA A 723 -43.68 -4.24 -6.07
CA ALA A 723 -43.57 -2.79 -6.04
C ALA A 723 -44.91 -2.10 -5.73
N ARG A 724 -46.01 -2.61 -6.30
CA ARG A 724 -47.37 -2.10 -6.03
C ARG A 724 -47.85 -2.47 -4.63
N GLU A 725 -47.59 -3.69 -4.18
CA GLU A 725 -47.88 -4.12 -2.80
C GLU A 725 -47.14 -3.26 -1.78
N LEU A 726 -45.86 -2.95 -2.03
CA LEU A 726 -45.06 -2.08 -1.20
C LEU A 726 -45.59 -0.64 -1.21
N GLU A 727 -45.94 -0.10 -2.37
CA GLU A 727 -46.57 1.23 -2.49
C GLU A 727 -47.87 1.30 -1.69
N ASP A 728 -48.77 0.32 -1.88
CA ASP A 728 -50.03 0.26 -1.15
C ASP A 728 -49.79 0.15 0.35
N HIS A 729 -48.78 -0.61 0.79
CA HIS A 729 -48.44 -0.73 2.22
C HIS A 729 -47.86 0.56 2.81
N LEU A 730 -46.86 1.16 2.15
CA LEU A 730 -46.21 2.39 2.58
C LEU A 730 -47.17 3.58 2.67
N PHE A 731 -48.18 3.61 1.80
CA PHE A 731 -49.11 4.73 1.71
C PHE A 731 -50.52 4.42 2.23
N ALA A 732 -50.78 3.22 2.77
CA ALA A 732 -52.07 2.84 3.35
C ALA A 732 -52.45 3.70 4.58
N ASP A 733 -51.48 3.97 5.46
CA ASP A 733 -51.72 4.67 6.72
C ASP A 733 -51.65 6.21 6.59
N TYR A 734 -51.40 6.75 5.38
CA TYR A 734 -51.36 8.19 5.12
C TYR A 734 -52.70 8.93 5.24
N GLY A 735 -53.75 8.24 5.71
CA GLY A 735 -54.87 8.86 6.42
C GLY A 735 -55.72 9.85 5.62
N GLY A 736 -56.71 9.33 4.89
CA GLY A 736 -58.05 9.93 4.88
C GLY A 736 -58.59 10.54 3.58
N SER A 737 -57.76 10.92 2.60
CA SER A 737 -58.24 11.34 1.28
C SER A 737 -57.57 10.57 0.15
N SER A 738 -58.37 10.04 -0.78
CA SER A 738 -57.86 9.41 -2.01
C SER A 738 -56.94 10.35 -2.80
N GLU A 739 -57.17 11.66 -2.68
CA GLU A 739 -56.40 12.71 -3.38
C GLU A 739 -54.90 12.70 -3.04
N ARG A 740 -54.51 12.50 -1.77
CA ARG A 740 -53.08 12.47 -1.39
C ARG A 740 -52.38 11.22 -1.89
N LEU A 741 -53.08 10.10 -1.89
CA LEU A 741 -52.56 8.83 -2.41
C LEU A 741 -52.39 8.92 -3.94
N ASP A 742 -53.34 9.55 -4.64
CA ASP A 742 -53.24 9.84 -6.07
C ASP A 742 -52.11 10.82 -6.38
N GLU A 743 -51.88 11.84 -5.55
CA GLU A 743 -50.74 12.76 -5.67
C GLU A 743 -49.40 12.01 -5.53
N MET A 744 -49.28 11.15 -4.52
CA MET A 744 -48.05 10.39 -4.30
C MET A 744 -47.77 9.43 -5.46
N ARG A 745 -48.81 8.75 -5.97
CA ARG A 745 -48.75 7.94 -7.20
C ARG A 745 -48.27 8.74 -8.39
N ALA A 746 -48.83 9.94 -8.60
CA ALA A 746 -48.40 10.81 -9.69
C ALA A 746 -46.92 11.22 -9.55
N ARG A 747 -46.42 11.43 -8.32
CA ARG A 747 -45.00 11.71 -8.06
C ARG A 747 -44.11 10.50 -8.35
N ILE A 748 -44.51 9.30 -7.95
CA ILE A 748 -43.81 8.04 -8.26
C ILE A 748 -43.74 7.83 -9.77
N ASP A 749 -44.88 7.99 -10.46
CA ASP A 749 -44.97 7.88 -11.92
C ASP A 749 -44.04 8.87 -12.63
N ALA A 750 -44.09 10.14 -12.24
CA ALA A 750 -43.25 11.18 -12.82
C ALA A 750 -41.76 10.91 -12.58
N ARG A 751 -41.38 10.49 -11.37
CA ARG A 751 -39.98 10.21 -11.04
C ARG A 751 -39.46 8.98 -11.76
N ARG A 752 -40.26 7.91 -11.85
CA ARG A 752 -39.96 6.72 -12.65
C ARG A 752 -39.70 7.10 -14.10
N ASP A 753 -40.59 7.88 -14.71
CA ASP A 753 -40.49 8.25 -16.12
C ASP A 753 -39.25 9.12 -16.38
N ALA A 754 -38.92 10.02 -15.45
CA ALA A 754 -37.68 10.80 -15.48
C ALA A 754 -36.44 9.89 -15.43
N ARG A 755 -36.41 8.90 -14.53
CA ARG A 755 -35.29 7.95 -14.40
C ARG A 755 -35.15 7.05 -15.63
N LEU A 756 -36.26 6.57 -16.22
CA LEU A 756 -36.23 5.85 -17.50
C LEU A 756 -35.67 6.72 -18.65
N ALA A 757 -36.00 8.01 -18.66
CA ALA A 757 -35.46 8.96 -19.65
C ALA A 757 -33.96 9.23 -19.44
N GLU A 758 -33.49 9.33 -18.19
CA GLU A 758 -32.05 9.42 -17.86
C GLU A 758 -31.29 8.18 -18.36
N LEU A 759 -31.79 6.98 -18.05
CA LEU A 759 -31.21 5.71 -18.50
C LEU A 759 -31.17 5.62 -20.04
N SER A 760 -32.24 6.08 -20.71
CA SER A 760 -32.33 6.08 -22.17
C SER A 760 -31.35 7.06 -22.83
N ARG A 761 -31.09 8.22 -22.19
CA ARG A 761 -30.11 9.20 -22.69
C ARG A 761 -28.69 8.65 -22.63
N GLY A 762 -28.32 7.94 -21.56
CA GLY A 762 -27.02 7.28 -21.43
C GLY A 762 -26.76 6.20 -22.48
N ALA A 763 -27.78 5.47 -22.90
CA ALA A 763 -27.67 4.39 -23.89
C ALA A 763 -27.51 4.86 -25.36
N SER A 764 -27.62 6.17 -25.64
CA SER A 764 -27.82 6.69 -27.01
C SER A 764 -26.56 6.75 -27.89
N GLY A 765 -25.37 6.40 -27.38
CA GLY A 765 -24.08 6.56 -28.07
C GLY A 765 -23.65 5.42 -29.02
N LEU A 766 -24.16 4.18 -28.85
CA LEU A 766 -23.77 3.03 -29.69
C LEU A 766 -24.97 2.10 -29.96
N MET A 767 -25.38 2.01 -31.23
CA MET A 767 -26.25 0.96 -31.82
C MET A 767 -27.75 0.94 -31.44
N ARG A 768 -28.59 1.60 -32.27
CA ARG A 768 -30.07 1.49 -32.25
C ARG A 768 -30.64 0.09 -32.60
N LEU A 769 -29.81 -0.89 -32.98
CA LEU A 769 -30.26 -2.22 -33.45
C LEU A 769 -30.13 -3.36 -32.41
N VAL A 770 -29.39 -3.18 -31.30
CA VAL A 770 -29.22 -4.18 -30.23
C VAL A 770 -29.81 -3.69 -28.89
N TRP A 771 -30.87 -2.87 -28.98
CA TRP A 771 -31.38 -2.03 -27.89
C TRP A 771 -31.76 -2.82 -26.61
N THR A 772 -32.32 -4.02 -26.71
CA THR A 772 -32.93 -4.68 -25.53
C THR A 772 -31.94 -5.41 -24.61
N ALA A 773 -30.87 -6.01 -25.14
CA ALA A 773 -29.82 -6.62 -24.32
C ALA A 773 -28.91 -5.55 -23.72
N TYR A 774 -28.57 -4.52 -24.50
CA TYR A 774 -27.72 -3.41 -24.08
C TYR A 774 -28.39 -2.54 -23.01
N LEU A 775 -29.70 -2.24 -23.14
CA LEU A 775 -30.42 -1.47 -22.11
C LEU A 775 -30.46 -2.21 -20.77
N GLN A 776 -30.54 -3.54 -20.76
CA GLN A 776 -30.49 -4.31 -19.51
C GLN A 776 -29.13 -4.21 -18.83
N GLU A 777 -28.03 -4.33 -19.58
CA GLU A 777 -26.68 -4.17 -19.05
C GLU A 777 -26.39 -2.72 -18.65
N SER A 778 -26.76 -1.73 -19.46
CA SER A 778 -26.56 -0.31 -19.13
C SER A 778 -27.39 0.16 -17.94
N VAL A 779 -28.62 -0.36 -17.75
CA VAL A 779 -29.42 -0.05 -16.56
C VAL A 779 -28.85 -0.71 -15.33
N LEU A 780 -28.38 -1.95 -15.42
CA LEU A 780 -27.66 -2.61 -14.33
C LEU A 780 -26.37 -1.85 -14.00
N GLU A 781 -25.59 -1.47 -15.00
CA GLU A 781 -24.34 -0.72 -14.81
C GLU A 781 -24.60 0.68 -14.23
N GLN A 782 -25.62 1.40 -14.69
CA GLN A 782 -25.96 2.72 -14.13
C GLN A 782 -26.60 2.63 -12.74
N MET A 783 -27.36 1.58 -12.44
CA MET A 783 -27.87 1.32 -11.09
C MET A 783 -26.74 0.95 -10.14
N GLN A 784 -25.77 0.15 -10.60
CA GLN A 784 -24.54 -0.21 -9.88
C GLN A 784 -23.54 0.95 -9.79
N ARG A 785 -23.72 2.02 -10.57
CA ARG A 785 -22.81 3.17 -10.67
C ARG A 785 -23.60 4.48 -10.74
N PRO A 786 -24.31 4.87 -9.66
CA PRO A 786 -25.01 6.14 -9.64
C PRO A 786 -23.99 7.29 -9.66
N THR A 787 -23.81 7.95 -10.81
CA THR A 787 -23.03 9.22 -10.97
C THR A 787 -21.48 9.07 -10.83
N PRO A 788 -20.62 10.09 -11.09
CA PRO A 788 -19.18 9.91 -11.38
C PRO A 788 -18.30 9.39 -10.23
N VAL A 789 -18.89 9.11 -9.06
CA VAL A 789 -18.32 8.41 -7.90
C VAL A 789 -17.74 7.03 -8.27
N ALA A 790 -18.20 6.45 -9.38
CA ALA A 790 -18.00 5.05 -9.74
C ALA A 790 -16.60 4.63 -10.23
N PHE A 791 -15.58 5.49 -10.18
CA PHE A 791 -14.20 5.09 -10.49
C PHE A 791 -13.41 4.65 -9.24
N GLU A 792 -13.93 4.93 -8.04
CA GLU A 792 -13.22 4.68 -6.78
C GLU A 792 -13.76 3.48 -5.99
N VAL A 793 -14.92 2.92 -6.35
CA VAL A 793 -15.55 1.79 -5.64
C VAL A 793 -15.49 0.51 -6.46
N GLU A 794 -14.81 -0.50 -5.93
CA GLU A 794 -14.72 -1.86 -6.47
C GLU A 794 -15.44 -2.84 -5.52
N ARG A 795 -16.05 -3.89 -6.07
CA ARG A 795 -16.75 -4.90 -5.28
C ARG A 795 -16.22 -6.27 -5.60
N GLU A 796 -16.31 -7.18 -4.65
CA GLU A 796 -15.78 -8.53 -4.81
C GLU A 796 -16.56 -9.34 -5.85
N ILE A 797 -17.82 -8.97 -6.12
CA ILE A 797 -18.63 -9.54 -7.20
C ILE A 797 -18.11 -9.19 -8.60
N ASP A 798 -17.40 -8.07 -8.73
CA ASP A 798 -16.82 -7.59 -9.99
C ASP A 798 -15.49 -8.31 -10.30
N VAL A 799 -14.86 -8.91 -9.29
CA VAL A 799 -13.69 -9.79 -9.45
C VAL A 799 -14.11 -11.08 -10.18
N TRP A 800 -13.32 -11.43 -11.19
CA TRP A 800 -13.59 -12.53 -12.12
C TRP A 800 -15.00 -12.47 -12.71
N ARG A 801 -15.49 -11.28 -13.08
CA ARG A 801 -16.82 -11.12 -13.71
C ARG A 801 -16.96 -11.99 -14.95
N ILE A 802 -15.86 -12.21 -15.70
CA ILE A 802 -15.86 -13.05 -16.89
C ILE A 802 -15.70 -14.53 -16.49
N PRO A 803 -16.64 -15.42 -16.85
CA PRO A 803 -16.58 -16.83 -16.44
C PRO A 803 -15.28 -17.54 -16.81
N THR A 804 -14.62 -17.14 -17.90
CA THR A 804 -13.37 -17.76 -18.37
C THR A 804 -12.18 -17.45 -17.46
N GLU A 805 -12.21 -16.36 -16.71
CA GLU A 805 -11.18 -16.00 -15.71
C GLU A 805 -11.21 -16.94 -14.49
N ARG A 806 -12.30 -17.71 -14.34
CA ARG A 806 -12.51 -18.67 -13.25
C ARG A 806 -12.08 -20.11 -13.62
N VAL A 807 -11.41 -20.28 -14.75
CA VAL A 807 -10.83 -21.56 -15.16
C VAL A 807 -9.32 -21.48 -15.01
N TRP A 808 -8.78 -22.24 -14.05
CA TRP A 808 -7.40 -22.10 -13.63
C TRP A 808 -6.58 -23.35 -13.98
N PRO A 809 -5.33 -23.19 -14.43
CA PRO A 809 -4.37 -24.28 -14.38
C PRO A 809 -3.98 -24.57 -12.92
N SER A 810 -3.51 -25.78 -12.64
CA SER A 810 -2.99 -26.15 -11.30
C SER A 810 -1.87 -25.22 -10.82
N SER A 811 -1.02 -24.70 -11.72
CA SER A 811 0.02 -23.73 -11.37
C SER A 811 -0.53 -22.41 -10.79
N ALA A 812 -1.71 -21.96 -11.22
CA ALA A 812 -2.34 -20.76 -10.64
C ALA A 812 -2.81 -21.01 -9.21
N LEU A 813 -3.28 -22.23 -8.90
CA LEU A 813 -3.58 -22.64 -7.53
C LEU A 813 -2.31 -22.68 -6.68
N ASP A 814 -1.20 -23.21 -7.21
CA ASP A 814 0.09 -23.24 -6.52
C ASP A 814 0.57 -21.81 -6.20
N HIS A 815 0.40 -20.86 -7.13
CA HIS A 815 0.70 -19.45 -6.90
C HIS A 815 -0.15 -18.87 -5.77
N ALA A 816 -1.47 -19.05 -5.79
CA ALA A 816 -2.37 -18.60 -4.73
C ALA A 816 -1.96 -19.15 -3.35
N GLN A 817 -1.53 -20.42 -3.28
CA GLN A 817 -1.02 -21.03 -2.06
C GLN A 817 0.33 -20.47 -1.60
N VAL A 818 1.18 -20.02 -2.52
CA VAL A 818 2.42 -19.31 -2.16
C VAL A 818 2.08 -17.94 -1.59
N HIS A 819 1.13 -17.20 -2.16
CA HIS A 819 0.65 -15.93 -1.65
C HIS A 819 0.06 -16.07 -0.23
N GLU A 820 -0.80 -17.07 -0.01
CA GLU A 820 -1.39 -17.32 1.31
C GLU A 820 -0.34 -17.69 2.36
N ARG A 821 0.61 -18.59 2.02
CA ARG A 821 1.72 -18.93 2.93
C ARG A 821 2.59 -17.73 3.26
N ARG A 822 2.75 -16.78 2.33
CA ARG A 822 3.45 -15.52 2.59
C ARG A 822 2.68 -14.68 3.61
N ARG A 823 1.36 -14.50 3.43
CA ARG A 823 0.50 -13.79 4.41
C ARG A 823 0.55 -14.44 5.79
N GLN A 824 0.37 -15.76 5.87
CA GLN A 824 0.46 -16.52 7.13
C GLN A 824 1.80 -16.31 7.84
N ARG A 825 2.92 -16.35 7.08
CA ARG A 825 4.25 -16.09 7.65
C ARG A 825 4.40 -14.65 8.11
N THR A 826 3.94 -13.68 7.32
CA THR A 826 3.99 -12.25 7.68
C THR A 826 3.20 -12.00 8.96
N GLN A 827 1.94 -12.46 9.01
CA GLN A 827 1.08 -12.32 10.17
C GLN A 827 1.65 -13.02 11.40
N ALA A 828 2.12 -14.28 11.28
CA ALA A 828 2.72 -15.00 12.41
C ALA A 828 4.02 -14.35 12.89
N ALA A 829 4.87 -13.87 11.98
CA ALA A 829 6.11 -13.17 12.34
C ALA A 829 5.82 -11.84 13.06
N LEU A 830 4.85 -11.07 12.58
CA LEU A 830 4.42 -9.82 13.19
C LEU A 830 3.76 -10.06 14.54
N ALA A 831 2.83 -11.00 14.64
CA ALA A 831 2.17 -11.37 15.89
C ALA A 831 3.19 -11.81 16.96
N ALA A 832 4.18 -12.64 16.58
CA ALA A 832 5.23 -13.09 17.48
C ALA A 832 6.17 -11.95 17.90
N ALA A 833 6.60 -11.11 16.95
CA ALA A 833 7.44 -9.95 17.25
C ALA A 833 6.72 -8.95 18.16
N HIS A 834 5.46 -8.66 17.86
CA HIS A 834 4.64 -7.75 18.62
C HIS A 834 4.34 -8.27 20.04
N ALA A 835 4.01 -9.56 20.19
CA ALA A 835 3.82 -10.18 21.51
C ALA A 835 5.11 -10.10 22.34
N SER A 836 6.26 -10.41 21.73
CA SER A 836 7.58 -10.29 22.38
C SER A 836 7.91 -8.85 22.77
N ASP A 837 7.64 -7.88 21.88
CA ASP A 837 7.87 -6.46 22.14
C ASP A 837 6.98 -5.98 23.29
N ARG A 838 5.69 -6.33 23.29
CA ARG A 838 4.76 -5.96 24.37
C ARG A 838 5.16 -6.57 25.70
N GLU A 839 5.49 -7.86 25.76
CA GLU A 839 5.94 -8.51 27.01
C GLU A 839 7.23 -7.85 27.55
N ALA A 840 8.16 -7.48 26.66
CA ALA A 840 9.42 -6.87 27.07
C ALA A 840 9.27 -5.40 27.50
N MET A 841 8.41 -4.65 26.82
CA MET A 841 8.36 -3.19 26.89
C MET A 841 7.17 -2.66 27.68
N LEU A 842 6.02 -3.35 27.77
CA LEU A 842 4.90 -2.86 28.57
C LEU A 842 5.30 -2.80 30.05
N VAL A 843 4.89 -1.75 30.74
CA VAL A 843 5.08 -1.60 32.18
C VAL A 843 3.77 -1.98 32.85
N ASP A 844 3.82 -2.97 33.74
CA ASP A 844 2.67 -3.34 34.56
C ASP A 844 2.42 -2.23 35.60
N ASP A 845 1.16 -1.81 35.75
CA ASP A 845 0.74 -0.94 36.84
C ASP A 845 0.75 -1.74 38.16
N ASP A 846 1.80 -1.58 38.96
CA ASP A 846 1.90 -2.08 40.35
C ASP A 846 1.07 -1.24 41.35
#